data_AF-A0A2N2ZXC5-F1
#
_entry.id   AF-A0A2N2ZXC5-F1
#
_cell.length_a   1.000
_cell.length_b   1.000
_cell.length_c   1.000
_cell.angle_alpha   90.00
_cell.angle_beta   90.00
_cell.angle_gamma   90.00
#
_symmetry.space_group_name_H-M   'P 1'
#
loop_
_entity.id
_entity.type
_entity.pdbx_description
1 polymer ?
#
loop_
_entity_poly.entity_id
_entity_poly.type
_entity_poly.pdbx_seq_one_letter_code
_entity_poly.pdbx_strand_id
1 'polypeptide(L)'
;METYKVTKTIRFKLEAQNVPEIQKDIEGLQSEFNLANFVSDLKNYLDQVRNYLFSEGKEHVFVNNKITIKREWLQNHAKQEWVDFLEKNKRNNSLNNHTRRIQMSIGDFTGLASKIEGTFDEINSICKGLADAAGAQANKRTKRERTGLLLKRLQARKALPSLFSLIENSADKNETGNLSLQLKNKSILIEQQLAAGVQTFLPAQSGGLPVAKASFNYYTINKKPVDFGNEKSELESRLKISIDTIFKLTRENFSKKIEEAITADIQKELNNGKTLLLGDVPMLGIENYVSLRQILKNIKSNQKKAFSDLMQSGKNYNELKATNLYLLNTIEQRQFDNYKVKTNELEKLAVKINQATNDNQKKELISNKQRVAKQRGIIMRDNFATWKSFSNFYRTISQEHGKILALLKGIEKERTESQLLKYWALILENNGQHKLILIPREKAASCKQWIASLNPSGDKLTKLFWFESLTYRSLQKLCFGFTENGNNKFNKNIQNLLPKDNSRKIINGEFAFQGDEQKKIKFYQSVLESKYAQSVLNIPIQQVQADIINQSFASLDDFQIALEKICYRLFAVVEANIEAELLKNDKAQIFNITSSDLRKEAKDKIKSHTQIWKAFWTSENKQNNFETRLNPEITITYRQPKQSKIDKYGERSQKNNRYLHAQYTLITTISEHSNSPTKILSFMSDDEFKSSVDTFNKKFKKDEIKFAFGIDNGEVELSTLGVYFPAFDKTTYKEKVAELEKVNDYGFEVLTIRNLNYKETDYNGKERKIIQNPSYFLKKENYLRTFNKSETAYQKMFTEQFEKKKLLTLDLTTAKVICGHIVTNGDVPALFNLWLKHAQRNIFEMNDHIQKETAKKIVLKNQLDTDNEKLKFAEYISKEKEFGKLNDDEKMKYTKWIFEDRDQNNFTEVENKKFKRCQKIYGNYSTKAKAPVLFASCFIDEELQSVTDIFDVRHIFKKREDFYALKTEEEIKQLIDSYNTNRASHDISNEELDLKILNTKKALVANAVGVIDFLYKHYERRLGGEGLIIKEGFGTGKVEDGIEKFSGNIYRILERKLYQKFQNYGLVPPIKSLMAVRANGIENNKNAILQLGNVGFIDPAGTSQECPVCIEGRLEHTTTCPNKCGFNSERIMHSNDGIASFNIAKRGFNNFVKSKTDKQ
;
A
#
# COMPACT_ATOMS: atom_id res chain seq x y z
N MET A 1 15.05 -19.68 -20.65
CA MET A 1 14.90 -19.45 -19.19
C MET A 1 13.94 -18.27 -19.04
N GLU A 2 12.78 -18.40 -18.38
CA GLU A 2 11.87 -17.24 -18.23
C GLU A 2 12.51 -16.20 -17.29
N THR A 3 12.91 -15.07 -17.85
CA THR A 3 13.45 -13.90 -17.16
C THR A 3 12.33 -12.88 -16.96
N TYR A 4 12.34 -12.20 -15.81
CA TYR A 4 11.41 -11.10 -15.51
C TYR A 4 12.21 -9.82 -15.35
N LYS A 5 11.74 -8.71 -15.93
CA LYS A 5 12.35 -7.41 -15.69
C LYS A 5 12.04 -6.97 -14.27
N VAL A 6 13.06 -6.92 -13.42
CA VAL A 6 12.93 -6.50 -12.02
C VAL A 6 13.55 -5.13 -11.85
N THR A 7 12.75 -4.15 -11.43
CA THR A 7 13.24 -2.81 -11.09
C THR A 7 13.44 -2.66 -9.58
N LYS A 8 14.69 -2.42 -9.17
CA LYS A 8 15.10 -2.23 -7.78
C LYS A 8 15.45 -0.76 -7.52
N THR A 9 14.95 -0.19 -6.41
CA THR A 9 15.39 1.14 -5.96
C THR A 9 16.65 1.03 -5.13
N ILE A 10 17.69 1.77 -5.53
CA ILE A 10 18.96 1.87 -4.82
C ILE A 10 19.13 3.27 -4.23
N ARG A 11 19.78 3.33 -3.06
CA ARG A 11 20.01 4.58 -2.34
C ARG A 11 21.46 4.70 -1.89
N PHE A 12 22.08 5.82 -2.19
CA PHE A 12 23.45 6.13 -1.75
C PHE A 12 23.48 7.40 -0.92
N LYS A 13 24.37 7.45 0.08
CA LYS A 13 24.68 8.72 0.73
C LYS A 13 25.47 9.55 -0.29
N LEU A 14 25.19 10.84 -0.34
CA LEU A 14 25.96 11.81 -1.09
C LEU A 14 26.73 12.69 -0.12
N GLU A 15 28.00 12.93 -0.40
CA GLU A 15 28.82 13.93 0.27
C GLU A 15 29.02 15.10 -0.66
N ALA A 16 28.46 16.25 -0.30
CA ALA A 16 28.56 17.46 -1.09
C ALA A 16 30.02 17.94 -1.16
N GLN A 17 30.50 18.15 -2.38
CA GLN A 17 31.83 18.73 -2.63
C GLN A 17 31.70 20.18 -3.09
N ASN A 18 30.81 20.45 -4.06
CA ASN A 18 30.45 21.81 -4.48
C ASN A 18 29.00 21.85 -4.93
N VAL A 19 28.09 22.43 -4.13
CA VAL A 19 26.64 22.38 -4.40
C VAL A 19 25.91 23.71 -4.15
N PRO A 20 26.44 24.86 -4.63
CA PRO A 20 25.96 26.19 -4.24
C PRO A 20 24.49 26.47 -4.58
N GLU A 21 23.97 25.97 -5.71
CA GLU A 21 22.58 26.24 -6.11
C GLU A 21 21.60 25.39 -5.30
N ILE A 22 21.93 24.12 -5.09
CA ILE A 22 21.12 23.22 -4.24
C ILE A 22 21.18 23.67 -2.78
N GLN A 23 22.33 24.13 -2.32
CA GLN A 23 22.51 24.68 -0.99
C GLN A 23 21.69 25.97 -0.81
N LYS A 24 21.71 26.87 -1.80
CA LYS A 24 20.85 28.07 -1.81
C LYS A 24 19.36 27.73 -1.83
N ASP A 25 18.94 26.73 -2.61
CA ASP A 25 17.56 26.23 -2.59
C ASP A 25 17.21 25.71 -1.19
N ILE A 26 18.12 24.99 -0.52
CA ILE A 26 17.94 24.51 0.86
C ILE A 26 17.88 25.64 1.88
N GLU A 27 18.72 26.66 1.75
CA GLU A 27 18.74 27.85 2.62
C GLU A 27 17.50 28.73 2.38
N GLY A 28 17.05 28.86 1.14
CA GLY A 28 15.77 29.48 0.79
C GLY A 28 14.57 28.70 1.36
N LEU A 29 14.65 27.37 1.40
CA LEU A 29 13.69 26.50 2.11
C LEU A 29 13.79 26.61 3.64
N GLN A 30 14.89 27.17 4.16
CA GLN A 30 15.07 27.49 5.59
C GLN A 30 14.60 28.91 5.93
N SER A 31 14.06 29.70 4.97
CA SER A 31 13.36 30.94 5.29
C SER A 31 12.29 30.66 6.34
N GLU A 32 12.25 31.49 7.39
CA GLU A 32 11.46 31.25 8.59
C GLU A 32 9.97 31.20 8.24
N PHE A 33 9.45 29.99 8.02
CA PHE A 33 8.02 29.76 8.18
C PHE A 33 7.69 30.09 9.63
N ASN A 34 7.06 31.25 9.82
CA ASN A 34 6.60 31.68 11.12
C ASN A 34 5.27 30.98 11.42
N LEU A 35 5.34 29.96 12.28
CA LEU A 35 4.16 29.19 12.68
C LEU A 35 3.09 30.08 13.33
N ALA A 36 3.47 31.10 14.09
CA ALA A 36 2.50 31.99 14.74
C ALA A 36 1.75 32.84 13.70
N ASN A 37 2.45 33.38 12.71
CA ASN A 37 1.83 34.13 11.62
C ASN A 37 0.92 33.23 10.78
N PHE A 38 1.37 32.02 10.41
CA PHE A 38 0.52 31.06 9.68
C PHE A 38 -0.75 30.70 10.47
N VAL A 39 -0.62 30.44 11.77
CA VAL A 39 -1.78 30.15 12.64
C VAL A 39 -2.72 31.35 12.69
N SER A 40 -2.19 32.57 12.78
CA SER A 40 -2.99 33.81 12.76
C SER A 40 -3.75 33.96 11.43
N ASP A 41 -3.06 33.80 10.31
CA ASP A 41 -3.64 33.89 8.96
C ASP A 41 -4.69 32.80 8.72
N LEU A 42 -4.40 31.57 9.13
CA LEU A 42 -5.34 30.45 9.07
C LEU A 42 -6.57 30.69 9.94
N LYS A 43 -6.40 31.19 11.16
CA LYS A 43 -7.52 31.52 12.05
C LYS A 43 -8.41 32.60 11.44
N ASN A 44 -7.82 33.69 10.94
CA ASN A 44 -8.54 34.77 10.26
C ASN A 44 -9.30 34.24 9.04
N TYR A 45 -8.68 33.37 8.25
CA TYR A 45 -9.35 32.72 7.13
C TYR A 45 -10.54 31.86 7.58
N LEU A 46 -10.38 31.05 8.63
CA LEU A 46 -11.45 30.21 9.16
C LEU A 46 -12.60 31.05 9.74
N ASP A 47 -12.31 32.18 10.38
CA ASP A 47 -13.33 33.12 10.84
C ASP A 47 -14.13 33.71 9.66
N GLN A 48 -13.46 34.05 8.56
CA GLN A 48 -14.12 34.52 7.34
C GLN A 48 -14.93 33.41 6.63
N VAL A 49 -14.40 32.19 6.62
CA VAL A 49 -15.15 31.01 6.13
C VAL A 49 -16.37 30.75 7.01
N ARG A 50 -16.26 30.94 8.33
CA ARG A 50 -17.39 30.81 9.26
C ARG A 50 -18.51 31.79 8.89
N ASN A 51 -18.15 33.06 8.70
CA ASN A 51 -19.11 34.10 8.32
C ASN A 51 -19.75 33.85 6.94
N TYR A 52 -19.03 33.18 6.04
CA TYR A 52 -19.53 32.86 4.72
C TYR A 52 -20.39 31.59 4.70
N LEU A 53 -19.95 30.50 5.34
CA LEU A 53 -20.59 29.18 5.27
C LEU A 53 -21.65 28.92 6.34
N PHE A 54 -21.68 29.70 7.42
CA PHE A 54 -22.51 29.42 8.59
C PHE A 54 -23.40 30.61 8.96
N SER A 55 -24.49 30.33 9.65
CA SER A 55 -25.42 31.33 10.19
C SER A 55 -25.59 31.15 11.70
N GLU A 56 -25.83 32.23 12.42
CA GLU A 56 -26.05 32.21 13.86
C GLU A 56 -27.52 31.92 14.19
N GLY A 57 -27.76 30.90 15.02
CA GLY A 57 -29.04 30.63 15.68
C GLY A 57 -29.04 31.11 17.13
N LYS A 58 -30.19 30.93 17.82
CA LYS A 58 -30.37 31.38 19.21
C LYS A 58 -29.39 30.73 20.22
N GLU A 59 -28.87 29.53 19.93
CA GLU A 59 -27.93 28.81 20.83
C GLU A 59 -26.74 28.12 20.10
N HIS A 60 -26.78 27.92 18.77
CA HIS A 60 -25.69 27.27 18.01
C HIS A 60 -25.48 27.89 16.61
N VAL A 61 -24.28 27.70 16.07
CA VAL A 61 -23.90 28.05 14.69
C VAL A 61 -24.12 26.84 13.79
N PHE A 62 -24.89 27.00 12.72
CA PHE A 62 -25.23 25.94 11.77
C PHE A 62 -24.81 26.33 10.36
N VAL A 63 -24.49 25.34 9.52
CA VAL A 63 -24.17 25.61 8.11
C VAL A 63 -25.37 26.28 7.43
N ASN A 64 -25.10 27.37 6.71
CA ASN A 64 -26.11 28.10 5.97
C ASN A 64 -26.65 27.22 4.84
N ASN A 65 -27.81 26.62 5.11
CA ASN A 65 -28.48 25.70 4.24
C ASN A 65 -28.88 26.30 2.88
N LYS A 66 -28.85 27.63 2.72
CA LYS A 66 -29.18 28.35 1.48
C LYS A 66 -28.00 28.49 0.51
N ILE A 67 -26.78 28.17 0.94
CA ILE A 67 -25.60 28.23 0.08
C ILE A 67 -25.71 27.19 -1.01
N THR A 68 -25.57 27.63 -2.25
CA THR A 68 -25.62 26.75 -3.40
C THR A 68 -24.27 26.09 -3.62
N ILE A 69 -24.25 24.78 -3.85
CA ILE A 69 -23.02 24.02 -4.09
C ILE A 69 -23.05 23.42 -5.50
N LYS A 70 -21.93 23.57 -6.21
CA LYS A 70 -21.72 22.91 -7.49
C LYS A 70 -21.58 21.41 -7.27
N ARG A 71 -22.31 20.69 -8.11
CA ARG A 71 -22.47 19.24 -8.07
C ARG A 71 -21.12 18.49 -8.21
N GLU A 72 -20.13 19.08 -8.90
CA GLU A 72 -18.74 18.59 -8.94
C GLU A 72 -18.12 18.32 -7.56
N TRP A 73 -18.36 19.21 -6.61
CA TRP A 73 -17.83 19.06 -5.26
C TRP A 73 -18.51 17.91 -4.53
N LEU A 74 -19.85 17.81 -4.64
CA LEU A 74 -20.65 16.73 -4.02
C LEU A 74 -20.19 15.34 -4.47
N GLN A 75 -19.83 15.18 -5.74
CA GLN A 75 -19.35 13.87 -6.19
C GLN A 75 -17.97 13.45 -5.70
N ASN A 76 -17.10 14.44 -5.60
CA ASN A 76 -15.72 14.22 -5.25
C ASN A 76 -15.55 14.10 -3.72
N HIS A 77 -16.43 14.75 -2.95
CA HIS A 77 -16.30 14.90 -1.49
C HIS A 77 -17.52 14.39 -0.68
N ALA A 78 -18.73 14.29 -1.27
CA ALA A 78 -19.98 13.90 -0.60
C ALA A 78 -20.83 12.86 -1.39
N LYS A 79 -20.16 11.80 -1.88
CA LYS A 79 -20.76 10.81 -2.80
C LYS A 79 -21.95 10.05 -2.21
N GLN A 80 -21.94 9.76 -0.92
CA GLN A 80 -23.00 8.96 -0.27
C GLN A 80 -24.27 9.80 -0.10
N GLU A 81 -24.11 11.03 0.40
CA GLU A 81 -25.20 11.99 0.60
C GLU A 81 -25.87 12.34 -0.75
N TRP A 82 -25.05 12.43 -1.80
CA TRP A 82 -25.53 12.54 -3.17
C TRP A 82 -26.36 11.33 -3.62
N VAL A 83 -25.90 10.10 -3.34
CA VAL A 83 -26.62 8.86 -3.70
C VAL A 83 -27.94 8.75 -2.92
N ASP A 84 -27.94 9.07 -1.63
CA ASP A 84 -29.11 8.98 -0.77
C ASP A 84 -30.18 10.02 -1.14
N PHE A 85 -29.75 11.24 -1.49
CA PHE A 85 -30.62 12.26 -2.08
C PHE A 85 -31.30 11.78 -3.37
N LEU A 86 -30.55 11.08 -4.24
CA LEU A 86 -31.10 10.50 -5.45
C LEU A 86 -32.07 9.33 -5.18
N GLU A 87 -31.84 8.53 -4.13
CA GLU A 87 -32.73 7.43 -3.75
C GLU A 87 -34.01 7.91 -3.07
N LYS A 88 -33.92 8.88 -2.16
CA LYS A 88 -35.07 9.47 -1.46
C LYS A 88 -36.05 10.11 -2.45
N ASN A 89 -35.53 10.85 -3.43
CA ASN A 89 -36.36 11.46 -4.46
C ASN A 89 -36.94 10.45 -5.45
N LYS A 90 -36.31 9.28 -5.65
CA LYS A 90 -36.87 8.19 -6.48
C LYS A 90 -38.08 7.50 -5.84
N ARG A 91 -38.13 7.41 -4.50
CA ARG A 91 -39.24 6.78 -3.77
C ARG A 91 -40.51 7.63 -3.74
N ASN A 92 -40.38 8.95 -3.83
CA ASN A 92 -41.50 9.89 -3.72
C ASN A 92 -42.25 10.19 -5.04
N ASN A 93 -42.01 9.45 -6.13
CA ASN A 93 -42.66 9.61 -7.45
C ASN A 93 -42.68 11.04 -8.06
N SER A 94 -42.01 12.04 -7.49
CA SER A 94 -41.98 13.43 -8.00
C SER A 94 -40.87 13.68 -9.03
N LEU A 95 -40.12 12.65 -9.43
CA LEU A 95 -38.95 12.77 -10.30
C LEU A 95 -39.29 12.75 -11.80
N ASN A 96 -40.41 13.37 -12.20
CA ASN A 96 -40.68 13.70 -13.59
C ASN A 96 -40.38 15.19 -13.85
N ASN A 97 -39.23 15.43 -14.48
CA ASN A 97 -38.80 16.66 -15.18
C ASN A 97 -38.25 17.87 -14.39
N HIS A 98 -38.34 17.99 -13.06
CA HIS A 98 -37.98 19.26 -12.39
C HIS A 98 -36.55 19.43 -11.84
N THR A 99 -35.70 18.40 -11.78
CA THR A 99 -34.37 18.52 -11.12
C THR A 99 -33.20 18.92 -12.03
N ARG A 100 -33.40 19.14 -13.33
CA ARG A 100 -32.28 19.46 -14.25
C ARG A 100 -31.93 20.97 -14.31
N ARG A 101 -32.62 21.83 -13.54
CA ARG A 101 -32.39 23.30 -13.39
C ARG A 101 -32.35 23.86 -11.95
N ILE A 102 -32.32 23.03 -10.90
CA ILE A 102 -32.36 23.53 -9.52
C ILE A 102 -30.94 23.85 -9.04
N GLN A 103 -30.72 25.09 -8.58
CA GLN A 103 -29.58 25.44 -7.74
C GLN A 103 -29.72 24.67 -6.42
N MET A 104 -28.90 23.64 -6.26
CA MET A 104 -28.95 22.78 -5.07
C MET A 104 -28.20 23.46 -3.94
N SER A 105 -28.90 23.59 -2.84
CA SER A 105 -28.44 24.20 -1.60
C SER A 105 -27.94 23.12 -0.64
N ILE A 106 -27.13 23.48 0.36
CA ILE A 106 -26.63 22.52 1.35
C ILE A 106 -27.78 21.80 2.06
N GLY A 107 -28.88 22.51 2.35
CA GLY A 107 -30.04 21.97 3.05
C GLY A 107 -30.79 20.87 2.30
N ASP A 108 -30.57 20.73 0.98
CA ASP A 108 -31.25 19.71 0.18
C ASP A 108 -30.72 18.30 0.44
N PHE A 109 -29.53 18.16 1.04
CA PHE A 109 -28.85 16.88 1.24
C PHE A 109 -28.87 16.47 2.72
N THR A 110 -29.50 15.32 2.99
CA THR A 110 -29.52 14.75 4.35
C THR A 110 -28.09 14.40 4.79
N GLY A 111 -27.65 14.97 5.92
CA GLY A 111 -26.32 14.73 6.51
C GLY A 111 -25.17 15.58 5.95
N LEU A 112 -25.40 16.39 4.89
CA LEU A 112 -24.34 17.17 4.26
C LEU A 112 -23.85 18.34 5.13
N ALA A 113 -24.78 19.06 5.76
CA ALA A 113 -24.45 20.14 6.69
C ALA A 113 -23.55 19.62 7.83
N SER A 114 -23.94 18.51 8.46
CA SER A 114 -23.16 17.85 9.51
C SER A 114 -21.76 17.41 9.05
N LYS A 115 -21.62 16.99 7.80
CA LYS A 115 -20.31 16.64 7.21
C LYS A 115 -19.41 17.85 6.97
N ILE A 116 -19.98 18.97 6.53
CA ILE A 116 -19.26 20.24 6.37
C ILE A 116 -18.85 20.77 7.75
N GLU A 117 -19.75 20.73 8.73
CA GLU A 117 -19.49 21.04 10.15
C GLU A 117 -18.34 20.20 10.68
N GLY A 118 -18.42 18.87 10.57
CA GLY A 118 -17.35 17.98 11.04
C GLY A 118 -16.00 18.22 10.36
N THR A 119 -15.99 18.56 9.07
CA THR A 119 -14.74 18.90 8.35
C THR A 119 -14.17 20.23 8.84
N PHE A 120 -15.02 21.23 9.04
CA PHE A 120 -14.64 22.55 9.54
C PHE A 120 -14.14 22.48 10.99
N ASP A 121 -14.81 21.70 11.84
CA ASP A 121 -14.42 21.44 13.22
C ASP A 121 -13.11 20.68 13.32
N GLU A 122 -12.87 19.70 12.44
CA GLU A 122 -11.57 19.02 12.37
C GLU A 122 -10.46 20.03 12.02
N ILE A 123 -10.69 20.90 11.04
CA ILE A 123 -9.71 21.93 10.64
C ILE A 123 -9.46 22.92 11.79
N ASN A 124 -10.51 23.38 12.48
CA ASN A 124 -10.40 24.25 13.65
C ASN A 124 -9.66 23.57 14.80
N SER A 125 -9.91 22.29 15.05
CA SER A 125 -9.19 21.48 16.04
C SER A 125 -7.70 21.39 15.69
N ILE A 126 -7.37 21.13 14.42
CA ILE A 126 -5.98 21.13 13.95
C ILE A 126 -5.34 22.52 14.08
N CYS A 127 -6.06 23.59 13.73
CA CYS A 127 -5.59 24.97 13.88
C CYS A 127 -5.32 25.32 15.35
N LYS A 128 -6.20 24.91 16.27
CA LYS A 128 -6.01 25.07 17.71
C LYS A 128 -4.80 24.27 18.21
N GLY A 129 -4.65 23.03 17.76
CA GLY A 129 -3.46 22.22 18.06
C GLY A 129 -2.15 22.83 17.53
N LEU A 130 -2.20 23.56 16.41
CA LEU A 130 -1.06 24.33 15.89
C LEU A 130 -0.79 25.60 16.73
N ALA A 131 -1.83 26.28 17.21
CA ALA A 131 -1.71 27.42 18.14
C ALA A 131 -1.11 26.99 19.49
N ASP A 132 -1.59 25.87 20.04
CA ASP A 132 -1.05 25.27 21.27
C ASP A 132 0.41 24.84 21.05
N ALA A 133 0.72 24.26 19.89
CA ALA A 133 2.08 23.94 19.53
C ALA A 133 2.95 25.22 19.42
N ALA A 134 2.42 26.34 18.94
CA ALA A 134 3.14 27.61 18.90
C ALA A 134 3.44 28.15 20.32
N GLY A 135 2.48 28.08 21.25
CA GLY A 135 2.59 28.60 22.62
C GLY A 135 3.21 27.68 23.68
N ALA A 136 3.25 26.36 23.48
CA ALA A 136 3.67 25.42 24.53
C ALA A 136 5.19 25.43 24.85
N GLN A 137 5.52 25.36 26.15
CA GLN A 137 6.87 25.08 26.69
C GLN A 137 7.23 23.58 26.67
N ALA A 138 6.85 22.84 25.63
CA ALA A 138 7.21 21.43 25.48
C ALA A 138 8.64 21.27 24.92
N ASN A 139 9.27 20.10 25.12
CA ASN A 139 10.54 19.76 24.47
C ASN A 139 10.44 19.99 22.95
N LYS A 140 11.38 20.80 22.42
CA LYS A 140 11.47 21.26 21.02
C LYS A 140 11.26 20.14 19.99
N ARG A 141 11.66 18.91 20.31
CA ARG A 141 11.47 17.73 19.44
C ARG A 141 10.01 17.32 19.29
N THR A 142 9.29 17.15 20.39
CA THR A 142 7.89 16.74 20.39
C THR A 142 7.02 17.80 19.72
N LYS A 143 7.33 19.08 19.98
CA LYS A 143 6.71 20.23 19.32
C LYS A 143 6.89 20.17 17.80
N ARG A 144 8.12 20.01 17.30
CA ARG A 144 8.39 19.97 15.85
C ARG A 144 7.76 18.77 15.15
N GLU A 145 7.79 17.58 15.76
CA GLU A 145 7.15 16.36 15.21
C GLU A 145 5.62 16.50 15.20
N ARG A 146 5.01 17.02 16.27
CA ARG A 146 3.57 17.30 16.37
C ARG A 146 3.13 18.35 15.35
N THR A 147 3.82 19.49 15.27
CA THR A 147 3.53 20.54 14.27
C THR A 147 3.62 20.01 12.85
N GLY A 148 4.68 19.26 12.50
CA GLY A 148 4.82 18.69 11.16
C GLY A 148 3.72 17.70 10.80
N LEU A 149 3.23 16.92 11.77
CA LEU A 149 2.09 16.02 11.57
C LEU A 149 0.79 16.80 11.35
N LEU A 150 0.52 17.82 12.17
CA LEU A 150 -0.68 18.66 12.07
C LEU A 150 -0.73 19.42 10.73
N LEU A 151 0.39 19.99 10.29
CA LEU A 151 0.51 20.60 8.96
C LEU A 151 0.26 19.58 7.83
N LYS A 152 0.73 18.35 7.99
CA LYS A 152 0.46 17.29 7.00
C LYS A 152 -1.00 16.83 6.99
N ARG A 153 -1.67 16.86 8.15
CA ARG A 153 -3.11 16.60 8.25
C ARG A 153 -3.90 17.70 7.56
N LEU A 154 -3.55 18.97 7.75
CA LEU A 154 -4.14 20.08 6.98
C LEU A 154 -3.96 19.89 5.46
N GLN A 155 -2.79 19.42 5.02
CA GLN A 155 -2.50 19.19 3.60
C GLN A 155 -3.24 17.96 3.02
N ALA A 156 -3.86 17.12 3.85
CA ALA A 156 -4.56 15.95 3.37
C ALA A 156 -5.77 16.35 2.51
N ARG A 157 -6.01 15.61 1.43
CA ARG A 157 -7.07 15.90 0.43
C ARG A 157 -8.47 16.13 1.02
N LYS A 158 -8.78 15.54 2.19
CA LYS A 158 -10.08 15.63 2.86
C LYS A 158 -10.19 16.77 3.89
N ALA A 159 -9.10 17.47 4.19
CA ALA A 159 -9.06 18.56 5.16
C ALA A 159 -9.11 19.93 4.45
N LEU A 160 -8.07 20.76 4.58
CA LEU A 160 -8.03 22.12 4.05
C LEU A 160 -8.27 22.21 2.52
N PRO A 161 -7.69 21.33 1.68
CA PRO A 161 -8.02 21.27 0.24
C PRO A 161 -9.50 20.99 -0.06
N SER A 162 -10.19 20.23 0.79
CA SER A 162 -11.62 19.96 0.63
C SER A 162 -12.46 21.22 0.92
N LEU A 163 -12.04 22.00 1.92
CA LEU A 163 -12.64 23.29 2.27
C LEU A 163 -12.36 24.35 1.19
N PHE A 164 -11.12 24.43 0.68
CA PHE A 164 -10.77 25.31 -0.45
C PHE A 164 -11.63 24.99 -1.67
N SER A 165 -11.69 23.70 -2.02
CA SER A 165 -12.55 23.21 -3.10
C SER A 165 -14.03 23.52 -2.84
N LEU A 166 -14.50 23.48 -1.59
CA LEU A 166 -15.89 23.82 -1.24
C LEU A 166 -16.16 25.29 -1.53
N ILE A 167 -15.30 26.20 -1.07
CA ILE A 167 -15.39 27.64 -1.30
C ILE A 167 -15.32 27.98 -2.80
N GLU A 168 -14.45 27.32 -3.56
CA GLU A 168 -14.37 27.47 -5.02
C GLU A 168 -15.67 27.05 -5.72
N ASN A 169 -16.37 26.08 -5.15
CA ASN A 169 -17.55 25.43 -5.69
C ASN A 169 -18.87 25.84 -5.04
N SER A 170 -18.86 26.79 -4.10
CA SER A 170 -20.05 27.34 -3.47
C SER A 170 -20.36 28.75 -3.98
N ALA A 171 -21.64 29.13 -3.91
CA ALA A 171 -22.10 30.48 -4.13
C ALA A 171 -23.27 30.79 -3.19
N ASP A 172 -23.20 31.91 -2.49
CA ASP A 172 -24.33 32.49 -1.78
C ASP A 172 -24.90 33.62 -2.63
N LYS A 173 -26.20 33.57 -2.92
CA LYS A 173 -26.89 34.60 -3.71
C LYS A 173 -27.10 35.88 -2.92
N ASN A 174 -27.07 35.80 -1.60
CA ASN A 174 -27.28 36.92 -0.68
C ASN A 174 -25.96 37.48 -0.16
N GLU A 175 -24.83 37.09 -0.76
CA GLU A 175 -23.51 37.54 -0.38
C GLU A 175 -23.36 39.05 -0.58
N THR A 176 -22.94 39.75 0.46
CA THR A 176 -22.57 41.17 0.42
C THR A 176 -21.05 41.31 0.51
N GLY A 177 -20.42 41.98 -0.47
CA GLY A 177 -19.00 42.36 -0.37
C GLY A 177 -17.93 41.44 -0.99
N ASN A 178 -18.28 40.50 -1.88
CA ASN A 178 -17.33 39.62 -2.60
C ASN A 178 -16.42 38.76 -1.68
N LEU A 179 -16.87 38.45 -0.47
CA LEU A 179 -16.18 37.60 0.50
C LEU A 179 -15.76 36.24 -0.08
N SER A 180 -16.57 35.61 -0.93
CA SER A 180 -16.26 34.34 -1.59
C SER A 180 -15.05 34.45 -2.53
N LEU A 181 -14.89 35.57 -3.24
CA LEU A 181 -13.72 35.83 -4.09
C LEU A 181 -12.47 36.10 -3.24
N GLN A 182 -12.62 36.84 -2.14
CA GLN A 182 -11.52 37.09 -1.19
C GLN A 182 -11.03 35.79 -0.54
N LEU A 183 -11.95 34.92 -0.13
CA LEU A 183 -11.63 33.60 0.41
C LEU A 183 -10.90 32.73 -0.61
N LYS A 184 -11.27 32.76 -1.90
CA LYS A 184 -10.54 32.03 -2.95
C LYS A 184 -9.09 32.50 -3.08
N ASN A 185 -8.86 33.80 -3.11
CA ASN A 185 -7.50 34.35 -3.19
C ASN A 185 -6.67 34.05 -1.93
N LYS A 186 -7.28 34.12 -0.74
CA LYS A 186 -6.63 33.74 0.52
C LYS A 186 -6.31 32.24 0.61
N SER A 187 -7.15 31.39 0.01
CA SER A 187 -6.93 29.94 -0.03
C SER A 187 -5.60 29.60 -0.72
N ILE A 188 -5.28 30.28 -1.82
CA ILE A 188 -4.00 30.12 -2.55
C ILE A 188 -2.81 30.50 -1.65
N LEU A 189 -2.91 31.62 -0.92
CA LEU A 189 -1.84 32.09 -0.03
C LEU A 189 -1.63 31.12 1.15
N ILE A 190 -2.70 30.66 1.78
CA ILE A 190 -2.62 29.68 2.88
C ILE A 190 -2.09 28.34 2.37
N GLU A 191 -2.45 27.91 1.17
CA GLU A 191 -1.90 26.68 0.57
C GLU A 191 -0.38 26.78 0.36
N GLN A 192 0.10 27.93 -0.12
CA GLN A 192 1.53 28.21 -0.28
C GLN A 192 2.26 28.22 1.07
N GLN A 193 1.72 28.91 2.08
CA GLN A 193 2.27 28.94 3.43
C GLN A 193 2.26 27.55 4.07
N LEU A 194 1.19 26.78 3.91
CA LEU A 194 1.08 25.41 4.40
C LEU A 194 2.12 24.51 3.76
N ALA A 195 2.33 24.62 2.45
CA ALA A 195 3.39 23.89 1.75
C ALA A 195 4.78 24.25 2.30
N ALA A 196 5.04 25.53 2.57
CA ALA A 196 6.26 25.99 3.21
C ALA A 196 6.40 25.41 4.64
N GLY A 197 5.36 25.44 5.47
CA GLY A 197 5.39 24.87 6.82
C GLY A 197 5.61 23.35 6.84
N VAL A 198 4.94 22.61 5.94
CA VAL A 198 5.20 21.18 5.71
C VAL A 198 6.67 20.97 5.37
N GLN A 199 7.23 21.80 4.49
CA GLN A 199 8.65 21.76 4.14
C GLN A 199 9.59 22.15 5.30
N THR A 200 9.21 23.02 6.23
CA THR A 200 10.05 23.41 7.38
C THR A 200 10.01 22.37 8.52
N PHE A 201 8.85 21.74 8.77
CA PHE A 201 8.63 20.87 9.93
C PHE A 201 8.81 19.36 9.64
N LEU A 202 8.67 18.90 8.39
CA LEU A 202 8.84 17.48 8.02
C LEU A 202 10.24 17.00 7.54
N PRO A 203 11.29 17.83 7.29
CA PRO A 203 12.61 17.34 6.87
C PRO A 203 13.27 16.37 7.86
N ALA A 204 12.79 16.33 9.11
CA ALA A 204 13.30 15.43 10.15
C ALA A 204 12.88 13.95 9.97
N GLN A 205 11.97 13.65 9.03
CA GLN A 205 11.56 12.26 8.73
C GLN A 205 12.64 11.49 7.95
N SER A 206 12.65 10.16 8.10
CA SER A 206 13.74 9.30 7.59
C SER A 206 13.98 9.32 6.07
N GLY A 207 13.06 9.86 5.27
CA GLY A 207 13.15 9.93 3.80
C GLY A 207 13.86 11.16 3.22
N GLY A 208 13.97 12.25 4.00
CA GLY A 208 14.44 13.55 3.50
C GLY A 208 13.47 14.22 2.52
N LEU A 209 13.71 15.49 2.19
CA LEU A 209 12.97 16.28 1.20
C LEU A 209 13.63 16.17 -0.17
N PRO A 210 12.90 15.94 -1.28
CA PRO A 210 13.46 16.07 -2.62
C PRO A 210 13.95 17.50 -2.87
N VAL A 211 15.25 17.69 -3.05
CA VAL A 211 15.87 18.99 -3.32
C VAL A 211 16.33 19.15 -4.77
N ALA A 212 16.53 18.04 -5.48
CA ALA A 212 16.80 18.06 -6.91
C ALA A 212 16.25 16.79 -7.59
N LYS A 213 15.78 16.95 -8.83
CA LYS A 213 15.60 15.83 -9.76
C LYS A 213 16.48 16.05 -10.98
N ALA A 214 17.03 14.96 -11.48
CA ALA A 214 17.91 14.96 -12.64
C ALA A 214 17.68 13.71 -13.47
N SER A 215 18.19 13.73 -14.71
CA SER A 215 18.22 12.57 -15.59
C SER A 215 19.63 12.28 -16.03
N PHE A 216 20.03 11.03 -16.01
CA PHE A 216 21.24 10.57 -16.69
C PHE A 216 21.12 10.64 -18.22
N ASN A 217 19.89 10.63 -18.76
CA ASN A 217 19.65 10.73 -20.20
C ASN A 217 19.47 12.19 -20.61
N TYR A 218 20.40 12.68 -21.44
CA TYR A 218 20.37 14.05 -21.96
C TYR A 218 19.06 14.40 -22.68
N TYR A 219 18.47 13.47 -23.44
CA TYR A 219 17.26 13.78 -24.22
C TYR A 219 16.03 14.04 -23.35
N THR A 220 16.02 13.56 -22.10
CA THR A 220 14.90 13.76 -21.17
C THR A 220 14.81 15.21 -20.66
N ILE A 221 15.96 15.87 -20.43
CA ILE A 221 16.03 17.21 -19.82
C ILE A 221 15.69 18.36 -20.78
N ASN A 222 15.71 18.12 -22.09
CA ASN A 222 15.49 19.16 -23.11
C ASN A 222 14.01 19.57 -23.32
N LYS A 223 13.06 18.95 -22.62
CA LYS A 223 11.62 19.24 -22.76
C LYS A 223 11.26 20.65 -22.25
N LYS A 224 10.99 21.63 -23.11
CA LYS A 224 10.67 23.02 -22.71
C LYS A 224 9.29 23.12 -22.02
N PRO A 225 9.13 23.92 -20.94
CA PRO A 225 7.83 24.14 -20.30
C PRO A 225 6.78 24.89 -21.14
N VAL A 226 7.20 25.53 -22.24
CA VAL A 226 6.45 26.62 -22.90
C VAL A 226 5.27 26.13 -23.77
N ASP A 227 5.16 24.84 -24.10
CA ASP A 227 4.15 24.37 -25.08
C ASP A 227 2.88 23.72 -24.51
N PHE A 228 2.79 23.47 -23.20
CA PHE A 228 1.62 22.75 -22.64
C PHE A 228 0.33 23.60 -22.53
N GLY A 229 0.43 24.93 -22.60
CA GLY A 229 -0.72 25.83 -22.46
C GLY A 229 -1.64 25.80 -23.68
N ASN A 230 -1.06 25.98 -24.87
CA ASN A 230 -1.79 25.97 -26.15
C ASN A 230 -2.29 24.56 -26.51
N GLU A 231 -1.50 23.53 -26.22
CA GLU A 231 -1.86 22.11 -26.42
C GLU A 231 -3.08 21.70 -25.59
N LYS A 232 -3.17 22.19 -24.35
CA LYS A 232 -4.34 22.00 -23.49
C LYS A 232 -5.58 22.61 -24.14
N SER A 233 -5.48 23.84 -24.63
CA SER A 233 -6.60 24.55 -25.28
C SER A 233 -7.05 23.90 -26.60
N GLU A 234 -6.14 23.39 -27.43
CA GLU A 234 -6.48 22.70 -28.68
C GLU A 234 -7.22 21.37 -28.42
N LEU A 235 -6.73 20.54 -27.49
CA LEU A 235 -7.42 19.31 -27.09
C LEU A 235 -8.78 19.58 -26.45
N GLU A 236 -8.88 20.63 -25.64
CA GLU A 236 -10.14 21.10 -25.07
C GLU A 236 -11.13 21.51 -26.17
N SER A 237 -10.64 22.06 -27.29
CA SER A 237 -11.48 22.39 -28.47
C SER A 237 -11.93 21.15 -29.25
N ARG A 238 -11.08 20.12 -29.38
CA ARG A 238 -11.42 18.83 -30.04
C ARG A 238 -12.44 18.00 -29.27
N LEU A 239 -12.68 18.34 -28.00
CA LEU A 239 -13.82 17.77 -27.30
C LEU A 239 -15.13 18.16 -28.00
N LYS A 240 -15.22 19.30 -28.71
CA LYS A 240 -16.44 19.83 -29.35
C LYS A 240 -16.86 19.12 -30.65
N ILE A 241 -18.14 18.72 -30.79
CA ILE A 241 -18.71 18.01 -31.97
C ILE A 241 -20.16 18.43 -32.26
N SER A 242 -20.61 18.40 -33.52
CA SER A 242 -22.03 18.51 -33.94
C SER A 242 -22.70 17.16 -34.29
N ILE A 243 -24.03 17.04 -34.14
CA ILE A 243 -24.80 15.80 -34.45
C ILE A 243 -24.54 15.25 -35.85
N ASP A 244 -24.56 16.14 -36.85
CA ASP A 244 -24.56 15.75 -38.26
C ASP A 244 -23.26 15.06 -38.70
N THR A 245 -22.20 15.21 -37.90
CA THR A 245 -20.89 14.60 -38.14
C THR A 245 -20.79 13.18 -37.54
N ILE A 246 -21.63 12.84 -36.55
CA ILE A 246 -21.50 11.62 -35.72
C ILE A 246 -21.79 10.33 -36.51
N PHE A 247 -22.88 10.30 -37.28
CA PHE A 247 -23.26 9.12 -38.06
C PHE A 247 -22.35 8.94 -39.29
N LYS A 248 -21.83 10.04 -39.86
CA LYS A 248 -20.85 9.99 -40.96
C LYS A 248 -19.50 9.38 -40.54
N LEU A 249 -19.10 9.53 -39.28
CA LEU A 249 -17.80 9.06 -38.77
C LEU A 249 -17.78 7.57 -38.39
N THR A 250 -18.94 6.92 -38.20
CA THR A 250 -18.99 5.62 -37.49
C THR A 250 -19.16 4.37 -38.37
N ARG A 251 -19.31 4.49 -39.70
CA ARG A 251 -19.43 3.36 -40.67
C ARG A 251 -20.48 2.28 -40.33
N GLU A 252 -21.32 2.46 -39.32
CA GLU A 252 -22.34 1.48 -38.91
C GLU A 252 -23.63 1.74 -39.70
N ASN A 253 -24.13 0.71 -40.40
CA ASN A 253 -25.35 0.81 -41.22
C ASN A 253 -26.60 0.63 -40.33
N PHE A 254 -27.08 1.71 -39.72
CA PHE A 254 -28.44 1.73 -39.16
C PHE A 254 -29.46 1.89 -40.29
N SER A 255 -30.68 1.37 -40.11
CA SER A 255 -31.77 1.77 -41.00
C SER A 255 -32.14 3.23 -40.73
N LYS A 256 -32.56 3.97 -41.75
CA LYS A 256 -32.95 5.39 -41.63
C LYS A 256 -33.94 5.64 -40.49
N LYS A 257 -34.90 4.73 -40.30
CA LYS A 257 -35.89 4.77 -39.20
C LYS A 257 -35.26 4.64 -37.80
N ILE A 258 -34.17 3.88 -37.66
CA ILE A 258 -33.42 3.74 -36.40
C ILE A 258 -32.54 4.97 -36.16
N GLU A 259 -31.90 5.52 -37.20
CA GLU A 259 -31.13 6.76 -37.09
C GLU A 259 -32.02 7.94 -36.69
N GLU A 260 -33.20 8.06 -37.29
CA GLU A 260 -34.22 9.05 -36.93
C GLU A 260 -34.67 8.87 -35.47
N ALA A 261 -34.88 7.63 -35.02
CA ALA A 261 -35.25 7.35 -33.63
C ALA A 261 -34.13 7.68 -32.62
N ILE A 262 -32.88 7.33 -32.93
CA ILE A 262 -31.71 7.68 -32.10
C ILE A 262 -31.51 9.19 -32.07
N THR A 263 -31.62 9.86 -33.22
CA THR A 263 -31.49 11.32 -33.34
C THR A 263 -32.62 12.01 -32.60
N ALA A 264 -33.86 11.53 -32.71
CA ALA A 264 -34.98 12.06 -31.96
C ALA A 264 -34.82 11.87 -30.45
N ASP A 265 -34.31 10.73 -29.98
CA ASP A 265 -34.00 10.52 -28.56
C ASP A 265 -32.85 11.41 -28.07
N ILE A 266 -31.82 11.61 -28.90
CA ILE A 266 -30.74 12.57 -28.63
C ILE A 266 -31.32 13.99 -28.52
N GLN A 267 -32.10 14.42 -29.51
CA GLN A 267 -32.73 15.75 -29.56
C GLN A 267 -33.74 15.95 -28.44
N LYS A 268 -34.48 14.90 -28.05
CA LYS A 268 -35.40 14.92 -26.92
C LYS A 268 -34.66 15.04 -25.59
N GLU A 269 -33.55 14.32 -25.40
CA GLU A 269 -32.70 14.47 -24.21
C GLU A 269 -32.05 15.87 -24.14
N LEU A 270 -31.77 16.50 -25.29
CA LEU A 270 -31.26 17.87 -25.39
C LEU A 270 -32.33 18.93 -25.12
N ASN A 271 -33.48 18.83 -25.78
CA ASN A 271 -34.58 19.79 -25.70
C ASN A 271 -35.27 19.77 -24.33
N ASN A 272 -35.24 18.64 -23.62
CA ASN A 272 -35.77 18.58 -22.26
C ASN A 272 -34.97 19.44 -21.25
N GLY A 273 -33.96 20.21 -21.68
CA GLY A 273 -33.12 21.09 -20.83
C GLY A 273 -32.36 20.29 -19.77
N LYS A 274 -32.23 19.02 -20.06
CA LYS A 274 -32.06 18.02 -19.07
C LYS A 274 -30.53 17.70 -19.18
N THR A 275 -29.74 18.32 -18.30
CA THR A 275 -28.34 17.97 -17.97
C THR A 275 -27.99 16.48 -18.14
N LEU A 276 -27.13 16.18 -19.10
CA LEU A 276 -26.56 14.84 -19.26
C LEU A 276 -25.40 14.68 -18.29
N LEU A 277 -25.61 13.81 -17.32
CA LEU A 277 -24.75 13.65 -16.15
C LEU A 277 -23.54 12.76 -16.49
N LEU A 278 -22.36 13.34 -16.77
CA LEU A 278 -21.10 12.57 -16.72
C LEU A 278 -20.63 12.43 -15.27
N GLY A 279 -21.44 11.72 -14.48
CA GLY A 279 -21.52 12.08 -13.09
C GLY A 279 -21.96 13.54 -12.94
N ASP A 280 -21.33 14.23 -12.01
CA ASP A 280 -21.52 15.51 -11.34
C ASP A 280 -21.84 16.77 -12.14
N VAL A 281 -21.39 16.88 -13.37
CA VAL A 281 -21.32 18.21 -14.00
C VAL A 281 -22.47 18.41 -14.96
N PRO A 282 -23.10 19.60 -15.00
CA PRO A 282 -24.01 19.97 -16.07
C PRO A 282 -23.29 20.07 -17.42
N MET A 283 -23.82 19.43 -18.46
CA MET A 283 -23.39 19.71 -19.84
C MET A 283 -24.44 20.59 -20.53
N LEU A 284 -24.00 21.74 -21.05
CA LEU A 284 -24.78 22.63 -21.90
C LEU A 284 -24.51 22.23 -23.36
N GLY A 285 -25.55 21.79 -24.07
CA GLY A 285 -25.52 21.54 -25.51
C GLY A 285 -24.74 20.29 -25.98
N ILE A 286 -24.80 20.04 -27.29
CA ILE A 286 -23.90 19.10 -27.97
C ILE A 286 -22.66 19.88 -28.32
N GLU A 287 -21.90 20.22 -27.29
CA GLU A 287 -20.62 20.88 -27.49
C GLU A 287 -19.48 19.96 -27.09
N ASN A 288 -19.71 18.67 -26.79
CA ASN A 288 -18.61 17.70 -26.73
C ASN A 288 -18.97 16.19 -26.72
N TYR A 289 -17.94 15.37 -27.00
CA TYR A 289 -17.90 13.89 -26.90
C TYR A 289 -18.46 13.33 -25.58
N VAL A 290 -18.26 14.05 -24.47
CA VAL A 290 -18.66 13.67 -23.11
C VAL A 290 -20.18 13.56 -23.01
N SER A 291 -20.87 14.60 -23.50
CA SER A 291 -22.33 14.73 -23.50
C SER A 291 -22.96 13.62 -24.33
N LEU A 292 -22.49 13.48 -25.56
CA LEU A 292 -22.96 12.47 -26.50
C LEU A 292 -22.78 11.04 -25.97
N ARG A 293 -21.60 10.72 -25.45
CA ARG A 293 -21.33 9.42 -24.84
C ARG A 293 -22.35 9.11 -23.75
N GLN A 294 -22.67 10.08 -22.91
CA GLN A 294 -23.61 9.88 -21.82
C GLN A 294 -25.05 9.71 -22.33
N ILE A 295 -25.46 10.44 -23.36
CA ILE A 295 -26.77 10.25 -24.03
C ILE A 295 -26.88 8.81 -24.54
N LEU A 296 -25.90 8.37 -25.31
CA LEU A 296 -25.90 7.04 -25.91
C LEU A 296 -25.87 5.94 -24.84
N LYS A 297 -25.13 6.13 -23.74
CA LYS A 297 -25.16 5.23 -22.59
C LYS A 297 -26.55 5.15 -21.96
N ASN A 298 -27.22 6.29 -21.80
CA ASN A 298 -28.55 6.37 -21.21
C ASN A 298 -29.59 5.71 -22.11
N ILE A 299 -29.59 5.99 -23.42
CA ILE A 299 -30.45 5.34 -24.41
C ILE A 299 -30.30 3.81 -24.31
N LYS A 300 -29.06 3.31 -24.35
CA LYS A 300 -28.76 1.89 -24.18
C LYS A 300 -29.32 1.33 -22.87
N SER A 301 -29.04 2.00 -21.75
CA SER A 301 -29.46 1.55 -20.42
C SER A 301 -30.98 1.52 -20.28
N ASN A 302 -31.67 2.55 -20.78
CA ASN A 302 -33.13 2.67 -20.71
C ASN A 302 -33.81 1.57 -21.51
N GLN A 303 -33.36 1.32 -22.74
CA GLN A 303 -33.92 0.25 -23.56
C GLN A 303 -33.66 -1.15 -22.98
N LYS A 304 -32.47 -1.39 -22.41
CA LYS A 304 -32.19 -2.65 -21.71
C LYS A 304 -33.03 -2.84 -20.46
N LYS A 305 -33.23 -1.77 -19.68
CA LYS A 305 -34.03 -1.81 -18.46
C LYS A 305 -35.47 -2.16 -18.82
N ALA A 306 -36.08 -1.39 -19.72
CA ALA A 306 -37.45 -1.65 -20.16
C ALA A 306 -37.61 -3.04 -20.79
N PHE A 307 -36.62 -3.54 -21.55
CA PHE A 307 -36.63 -4.93 -22.01
C PHE A 307 -36.55 -5.96 -20.88
N SER A 308 -35.76 -5.69 -19.84
CA SER A 308 -35.66 -6.59 -18.69
C SER A 308 -36.95 -6.59 -17.87
N ASP A 309 -37.60 -5.42 -17.72
CA ASP A 309 -38.89 -5.27 -17.06
C ASP A 309 -40.01 -6.01 -17.83
N LEU A 310 -39.96 -6.01 -19.17
CA LEU A 310 -40.85 -6.84 -20.01
C LEU A 310 -40.65 -8.34 -19.75
N MET A 311 -39.41 -8.79 -19.54
CA MET A 311 -39.13 -10.20 -19.25
C MET A 311 -39.66 -10.63 -17.88
N GLN A 312 -39.51 -9.76 -16.86
CA GLN A 312 -39.95 -10.03 -15.49
C GLN A 312 -41.47 -9.97 -15.32
N SER A 313 -42.16 -9.18 -16.14
CA SER A 313 -43.63 -9.07 -16.14
C SER A 313 -44.34 -10.22 -16.87
N GLY A 314 -43.60 -11.25 -17.34
CA GLY A 314 -44.17 -12.44 -17.97
C GLY A 314 -44.66 -12.24 -19.41
N LYS A 315 -44.52 -11.04 -19.97
CA LYS A 315 -45.02 -10.64 -21.28
C LYS A 315 -44.47 -11.46 -22.44
N ASN A 316 -45.25 -11.59 -23.52
CA ASN A 316 -44.94 -12.41 -24.70
C ASN A 316 -44.28 -11.58 -25.83
N TYR A 317 -43.82 -12.26 -26.87
CA TYR A 317 -43.10 -11.64 -27.99
C TYR A 317 -43.93 -10.57 -28.73
N ASN A 318 -45.25 -10.76 -28.82
CA ASN A 318 -46.14 -9.80 -29.49
C ASN A 318 -46.22 -8.49 -28.71
N GLU A 319 -46.19 -8.55 -27.37
CA GLU A 319 -46.15 -7.37 -26.51
C GLU A 319 -44.82 -6.61 -26.61
N LEU A 320 -43.69 -7.28 -26.90
CA LEU A 320 -42.43 -6.60 -27.22
C LEU A 320 -42.57 -5.77 -28.51
N LYS A 321 -43.20 -6.33 -29.55
CA LYS A 321 -43.40 -5.64 -30.84
C LYS A 321 -44.30 -4.41 -30.71
N ALA A 322 -45.17 -4.39 -29.71
CA ALA A 322 -46.00 -3.24 -29.36
C ALA A 322 -45.26 -2.16 -28.52
N THR A 323 -44.02 -2.40 -28.10
CA THR A 323 -43.23 -1.43 -27.30
C THR A 323 -42.30 -0.57 -28.16
N ASN A 324 -41.92 0.61 -27.66
CA ASN A 324 -41.00 1.54 -28.32
C ASN A 324 -39.50 1.17 -28.15
N LEU A 325 -39.18 -0.12 -28.07
CA LEU A 325 -37.80 -0.60 -27.89
C LEU A 325 -37.09 -0.77 -29.23
N TYR A 326 -36.79 0.32 -29.92
CA TYR A 326 -36.24 0.30 -31.28
C TYR A 326 -34.85 -0.36 -31.41
N LEU A 327 -34.10 -0.54 -30.33
CA LEU A 327 -32.84 -1.32 -30.36
C LEU A 327 -33.07 -2.84 -30.31
N LEU A 328 -34.30 -3.25 -29.99
CA LEU A 328 -34.69 -4.64 -29.73
C LEU A 328 -35.94 -5.05 -30.52
N ASN A 329 -36.50 -4.15 -31.34
CA ASN A 329 -37.69 -4.40 -32.16
C ASN A 329 -37.41 -5.31 -33.36
N THR A 330 -36.15 -5.51 -33.74
CA THR A 330 -35.73 -6.38 -34.84
C THR A 330 -35.46 -7.82 -34.43
N ILE A 331 -35.52 -8.14 -33.12
CA ILE A 331 -35.23 -9.51 -32.66
C ILE A 331 -36.33 -10.48 -33.13
N GLU A 332 -35.94 -11.71 -33.40
CA GLU A 332 -36.84 -12.81 -33.78
C GLU A 332 -37.49 -13.46 -32.55
N GLN A 333 -38.64 -14.11 -32.72
CA GLN A 333 -39.35 -14.79 -31.62
C GLN A 333 -38.48 -15.85 -30.95
N ARG A 334 -37.76 -16.67 -31.73
CA ARG A 334 -36.81 -17.67 -31.22
C ARG A 334 -35.73 -17.06 -30.33
N GLN A 335 -35.24 -15.87 -30.68
CA GLN A 335 -34.21 -15.16 -29.93
C GLN A 335 -34.76 -14.57 -28.63
N PHE A 336 -35.99 -14.06 -28.66
CA PHE A 336 -36.74 -13.60 -27.49
C PHE A 336 -36.98 -14.75 -26.50
N ASP A 337 -37.49 -15.88 -26.99
CA ASP A 337 -37.81 -17.05 -26.17
C ASP A 337 -36.55 -17.63 -25.51
N ASN A 338 -35.43 -17.69 -26.23
CA ASN A 338 -34.15 -18.13 -25.67
C ASN A 338 -33.68 -17.20 -24.52
N TYR A 339 -33.82 -15.88 -24.69
CA TYR A 339 -33.49 -14.91 -23.64
C TYR A 339 -34.44 -15.03 -22.42
N LYS A 340 -35.73 -15.28 -22.67
CA LYS A 340 -36.76 -15.47 -21.64
C LYS A 340 -36.50 -16.75 -20.82
N VAL A 341 -36.19 -17.87 -21.47
CA VAL A 341 -35.81 -19.13 -20.81
C VAL A 341 -34.64 -18.92 -19.85
N LYS A 342 -33.58 -18.26 -20.29
CA LYS A 342 -32.41 -17.96 -19.43
C LYS A 342 -32.73 -17.00 -18.29
N THR A 343 -33.70 -16.09 -18.47
CA THR A 343 -34.17 -15.21 -17.40
C THR A 343 -34.94 -16.00 -16.34
N ASN A 344 -35.84 -16.88 -16.75
CA ASN A 344 -36.59 -17.75 -15.85
C ASN A 344 -35.66 -18.73 -15.09
N GLU A 345 -34.62 -19.27 -15.74
CA GLU A 345 -33.59 -20.08 -15.09
C GLU A 345 -32.87 -19.29 -13.97
N LEU A 346 -32.57 -18.00 -14.19
CA LEU A 346 -31.91 -17.15 -13.19
C LEU A 346 -32.81 -16.86 -11.98
N GLU A 347 -34.11 -16.68 -12.20
CA GLU A 347 -35.08 -16.48 -11.13
C GLU A 347 -35.24 -17.75 -10.29
N LYS A 348 -35.38 -18.91 -10.95
CA LYS A 348 -35.40 -20.21 -10.27
C LYS A 348 -34.13 -20.44 -9.44
N LEU A 349 -32.96 -20.10 -9.99
CA LEU A 349 -31.69 -20.19 -9.25
C LEU A 349 -31.64 -19.20 -8.08
N ALA A 350 -32.15 -17.97 -8.23
CA ALA A 350 -32.20 -17.00 -7.14
C ALA A 350 -33.09 -17.47 -5.97
N VAL A 351 -34.25 -18.06 -6.27
CA VAL A 351 -35.14 -18.66 -5.26
C VAL A 351 -34.43 -19.82 -4.55
N LYS A 352 -33.79 -20.73 -5.31
CA LYS A 352 -33.02 -21.84 -4.73
C LYS A 352 -31.86 -21.36 -3.84
N ILE A 353 -31.18 -20.27 -4.19
CA ILE A 353 -30.11 -19.67 -3.36
C ILE A 353 -30.66 -19.15 -2.04
N ASN A 354 -31.83 -18.51 -2.07
CA ASN A 354 -32.47 -17.98 -0.85
C ASN A 354 -33.02 -19.09 0.05
N GLN A 355 -33.39 -20.24 -0.52
CA GLN A 355 -33.88 -21.42 0.20
C GLN A 355 -32.77 -22.37 0.66
N ALA A 356 -31.53 -22.18 0.19
CA ALA A 356 -30.41 -23.06 0.54
C ALA A 356 -29.94 -22.81 1.98
N THR A 357 -30.01 -23.84 2.82
CA THR A 357 -29.52 -23.85 4.21
C THR A 357 -28.05 -24.28 4.32
N ASN A 358 -27.50 -24.90 3.27
CA ASN A 358 -26.12 -25.37 3.21
C ASN A 358 -25.25 -24.43 2.35
N ASP A 359 -24.12 -23.98 2.90
CA ASP A 359 -23.19 -23.07 2.24
C ASP A 359 -22.55 -23.63 0.97
N ASN A 360 -22.29 -24.94 0.89
CA ASN A 360 -21.73 -25.57 -0.32
C ASN A 360 -22.75 -25.57 -1.46
N GLN A 361 -24.00 -25.92 -1.14
CA GLN A 361 -25.12 -25.88 -2.10
C GLN A 361 -25.38 -24.43 -2.56
N LYS A 362 -25.28 -23.46 -1.64
CA LYS A 362 -25.41 -22.04 -1.94
C LYS A 362 -24.29 -21.55 -2.87
N LYS A 363 -23.04 -21.93 -2.62
CA LYS A 363 -21.89 -21.61 -3.50
C LYS A 363 -22.07 -22.20 -4.90
N GLU A 364 -22.49 -23.46 -5.03
CA GLU A 364 -22.73 -24.11 -6.32
C GLU A 364 -23.86 -23.41 -7.09
N LEU A 365 -24.96 -23.08 -6.42
CA LEU A 365 -26.08 -22.35 -7.01
C LEU A 365 -25.68 -20.93 -7.44
N ILE A 366 -24.83 -20.24 -6.68
CA ILE A 366 -24.27 -18.93 -7.05
C ILE A 366 -23.40 -19.04 -8.31
N SER A 367 -22.52 -20.04 -8.40
CA SER A 367 -21.68 -20.30 -9.58
C SER A 367 -22.54 -20.60 -10.82
N ASN A 368 -23.56 -21.45 -10.67
CA ASN A 368 -24.52 -21.75 -11.73
C ASN A 368 -25.30 -20.49 -12.17
N LYS A 369 -25.75 -19.65 -11.23
CA LYS A 369 -26.41 -18.37 -11.53
C LYS A 369 -25.49 -17.44 -12.33
N GLN A 370 -24.20 -17.38 -11.99
CA GLN A 370 -23.22 -16.59 -12.74
C GLN A 370 -23.03 -17.12 -14.17
N ARG A 371 -22.93 -18.44 -14.35
CA ARG A 371 -22.81 -19.08 -15.67
C ARG A 371 -24.02 -18.78 -16.56
N VAL A 372 -25.24 -18.95 -16.05
CA VAL A 372 -26.48 -18.65 -16.79
C VAL A 372 -26.59 -17.15 -17.09
N ALA A 373 -26.16 -16.27 -16.17
CA ALA A 373 -26.14 -14.82 -16.40
C ALA A 373 -25.19 -14.43 -17.53
N LYS A 374 -24.03 -15.11 -17.63
CA LYS A 374 -23.07 -14.94 -18.73
C LYS A 374 -23.66 -15.38 -20.06
N GLN A 375 -24.30 -16.55 -20.10
CA GLN A 375 -24.99 -17.07 -21.30
C GLN A 375 -26.12 -16.13 -21.77
N ARG A 376 -26.96 -15.64 -20.85
CA ARG A 376 -28.00 -14.64 -21.16
C ARG A 376 -27.41 -13.36 -21.74
N GLY A 377 -26.28 -12.89 -21.20
CA GLY A 377 -25.58 -11.70 -21.69
C GLY A 377 -24.95 -11.88 -23.08
N ILE A 378 -24.57 -13.09 -23.46
CA ILE A 378 -24.04 -13.43 -24.80
C ILE A 378 -25.16 -13.29 -25.85
N ILE A 379 -26.36 -13.80 -25.56
CA ILE A 379 -27.52 -13.71 -26.46
C ILE A 379 -27.78 -12.24 -26.88
N MET A 380 -27.81 -11.32 -25.91
CA MET A 380 -28.05 -9.91 -26.20
C MET A 380 -26.91 -9.25 -26.98
N ARG A 381 -25.67 -9.74 -26.81
CA ARG A 381 -24.47 -9.16 -27.43
C ARG A 381 -24.29 -9.60 -28.89
N ASP A 382 -24.52 -10.88 -29.15
CA ASP A 382 -24.10 -11.52 -30.39
C ASP A 382 -25.27 -11.79 -31.32
N ASN A 383 -26.49 -11.97 -30.79
CA ASN A 383 -27.66 -12.38 -31.59
C ASN A 383 -28.60 -11.19 -31.89
N PHE A 384 -28.59 -10.12 -31.10
CA PHE A 384 -29.45 -8.96 -31.31
C PHE A 384 -28.72 -7.91 -32.17
N ALA A 385 -28.92 -7.96 -33.49
CA ALA A 385 -28.15 -7.18 -34.47
C ALA A 385 -28.17 -5.67 -34.21
N THR A 386 -29.35 -5.06 -34.05
CA THR A 386 -29.47 -3.60 -33.81
C THR A 386 -28.83 -3.17 -32.49
N TRP A 387 -28.99 -3.98 -31.45
CA TRP A 387 -28.35 -3.76 -30.15
C TRP A 387 -26.82 -3.84 -30.23
N LYS A 388 -26.30 -4.77 -31.03
CA LYS A 388 -24.86 -4.92 -31.31
C LYS A 388 -24.30 -3.71 -32.04
N SER A 389 -24.93 -3.27 -33.13
CA SER A 389 -24.51 -2.06 -33.88
C SER A 389 -24.56 -0.80 -33.01
N PHE A 390 -25.62 -0.60 -32.22
CA PHE A 390 -25.67 0.51 -31.26
C PHE A 390 -24.58 0.43 -30.20
N SER A 391 -24.27 -0.78 -29.73
CA SER A 391 -23.19 -1.00 -28.76
C SER A 391 -21.81 -0.68 -29.33
N ASN A 392 -21.57 -0.95 -30.62
CA ASN A 392 -20.35 -0.57 -31.33
C ASN A 392 -20.27 0.94 -31.54
N PHE A 393 -21.36 1.56 -31.98
CA PHE A 393 -21.47 3.01 -32.12
C PHE A 393 -21.13 3.75 -30.82
N TYR A 394 -21.74 3.36 -29.70
CA TYR A 394 -21.42 3.87 -28.36
C TYR A 394 -19.95 3.65 -27.97
N ARG A 395 -19.38 2.48 -28.34
CA ARG A 395 -17.99 2.12 -28.03
C ARG A 395 -17.02 3.05 -28.75
N THR A 396 -17.23 3.32 -30.03
CA THR A 396 -16.37 4.22 -30.82
C THR A 396 -16.32 5.63 -30.22
N ILE A 397 -17.48 6.21 -29.90
CA ILE A 397 -17.58 7.52 -29.24
C ILE A 397 -16.90 7.51 -27.85
N SER A 398 -17.07 6.44 -27.09
CA SER A 398 -16.43 6.29 -25.77
C SER A 398 -14.91 6.19 -25.85
N GLN A 399 -14.38 5.53 -26.88
CA GLN A 399 -12.95 5.36 -27.09
C GLN A 399 -12.30 6.68 -27.47
N GLU A 400 -12.88 7.44 -28.39
CA GLU A 400 -12.37 8.77 -28.78
C GLU A 400 -12.35 9.76 -27.61
N HIS A 401 -13.44 9.82 -26.82
CA HIS A 401 -13.46 10.61 -25.59
C HIS A 401 -12.37 10.20 -24.59
N GLY A 402 -12.19 8.90 -24.37
CA GLY A 402 -11.18 8.36 -23.47
C GLY A 402 -9.76 8.68 -23.93
N LYS A 403 -9.50 8.67 -25.24
CA LYS A 403 -8.21 9.06 -25.84
C LYS A 403 -7.90 10.53 -25.51
N ILE A 404 -8.82 11.46 -25.78
CA ILE A 404 -8.61 12.90 -25.55
C ILE A 404 -8.31 13.21 -24.07
N LEU A 405 -9.06 12.63 -23.13
CA LEU A 405 -8.80 12.83 -21.69
C LEU A 405 -7.47 12.23 -21.21
N ALA A 406 -7.08 11.08 -21.76
CA ALA A 406 -5.79 10.47 -21.45
C ALA A 406 -4.63 11.36 -21.94
N LEU A 407 -4.79 12.01 -23.09
CA LEU A 407 -3.83 12.97 -23.62
C LEU A 407 -3.72 14.22 -22.74
N LEU A 408 -4.84 14.82 -22.31
CA LEU A 408 -4.85 15.97 -21.38
C LEU A 408 -4.15 15.65 -20.05
N LYS A 409 -4.46 14.50 -19.43
CA LYS A 409 -3.77 14.07 -18.19
C LYS A 409 -2.30 13.77 -18.41
N GLY A 410 -1.95 13.26 -19.61
CA GLY A 410 -0.57 13.06 -20.03
C GLY A 410 0.20 14.38 -20.06
N ILE A 411 -0.37 15.41 -20.70
CA ILE A 411 0.18 16.76 -20.79
C ILE A 411 0.39 17.39 -19.42
N GLU A 412 -0.62 17.33 -18.53
CA GLU A 412 -0.49 17.89 -17.17
C GLU A 412 0.61 17.21 -16.37
N LYS A 413 0.69 15.88 -16.45
CA LYS A 413 1.74 15.10 -15.80
C LYS A 413 3.12 15.44 -16.38
N GLU A 414 3.25 15.53 -17.69
CA GLU A 414 4.51 15.88 -18.35
C GLU A 414 4.94 17.32 -18.03
N ARG A 415 4.01 18.26 -17.89
CA ARG A 415 4.27 19.64 -17.43
C ARG A 415 4.89 19.63 -16.04
N THR A 416 4.26 18.95 -15.08
CA THR A 416 4.78 18.85 -13.71
C THR A 416 6.14 18.15 -13.67
N GLU A 417 6.31 17.05 -14.41
CA GLU A 417 7.58 16.32 -14.46
C GLU A 417 8.70 17.15 -15.10
N SER A 418 8.40 17.88 -16.18
CA SER A 418 9.35 18.77 -16.86
C SER A 418 9.78 19.96 -16.00
N GLN A 419 8.88 20.50 -15.16
CA GLN A 419 9.21 21.60 -14.24
C GLN A 419 10.13 21.15 -13.11
N LEU A 420 10.02 19.90 -12.69
CA LEU A 420 10.82 19.36 -11.59
C LEU A 420 12.22 18.87 -12.03
N LEU A 421 12.40 18.57 -13.31
CA LEU A 421 13.65 18.05 -13.88
C LEU A 421 14.63 19.19 -14.24
N LYS A 422 15.42 19.62 -13.25
CA LYS A 422 16.29 20.81 -13.36
C LYS A 422 17.73 20.53 -13.85
N TYR A 423 18.19 19.28 -13.82
CA TYR A 423 19.60 18.96 -14.07
C TYR A 423 19.80 17.77 -15.02
N TRP A 424 20.89 17.82 -15.80
CA TRP A 424 21.50 16.65 -16.44
C TRP A 424 22.48 16.00 -15.48
N ALA A 425 22.40 14.69 -15.29
CA ALA A 425 23.28 13.95 -14.39
C ALA A 425 24.38 13.23 -15.16
N LEU A 426 25.62 13.33 -14.68
CA LEU A 426 26.81 12.63 -15.17
C LEU A 426 27.46 11.88 -14.01
N ILE A 427 28.29 10.88 -14.31
CA ILE A 427 29.12 10.18 -13.32
C ILE A 427 30.59 10.42 -13.62
N LEU A 428 31.33 10.98 -12.67
CA LEU A 428 32.78 11.07 -12.76
C LEU A 428 33.39 9.90 -11.96
N GLU A 429 34.28 9.14 -12.55
CA GLU A 429 35.02 8.06 -11.89
C GLU A 429 36.49 8.43 -11.77
N ASN A 430 37.01 8.40 -10.54
CA ASN A 430 38.43 8.53 -10.24
C ASN A 430 38.84 7.31 -9.41
N ASN A 431 39.75 6.47 -9.92
CA ASN A 431 40.26 5.29 -9.21
C ASN A 431 39.15 4.37 -8.65
N GLY A 432 38.10 4.09 -9.43
CA GLY A 432 36.96 3.26 -9.00
C GLY A 432 35.98 3.94 -8.02
N GLN A 433 36.22 5.19 -7.63
CA GLN A 433 35.28 5.99 -6.84
C GLN A 433 34.40 6.84 -7.76
N HIS A 434 33.09 6.82 -7.51
CA HIS A 434 32.11 7.53 -8.34
C HIS A 434 31.67 8.83 -7.66
N LYS A 435 31.63 9.91 -8.44
CA LYS A 435 30.98 11.19 -8.10
C LYS A 435 29.78 11.39 -9.01
N LEU A 436 28.71 11.95 -8.45
CA LEU A 436 27.55 12.43 -9.18
C LEU A 436 27.76 13.90 -9.52
N ILE A 437 27.68 14.23 -10.80
CA ILE A 437 27.74 15.59 -11.32
C ILE A 437 26.37 15.98 -11.84
N LEU A 438 25.90 17.18 -11.49
CA LEU A 438 24.65 17.73 -11.98
C LEU A 438 24.93 19.02 -12.74
N ILE A 439 24.63 19.01 -14.03
CA ILE A 439 24.73 20.18 -14.89
C ILE A 439 23.37 20.86 -14.93
N PRO A 440 23.27 22.15 -14.58
CA PRO A 440 22.04 22.91 -14.73
C PRO A 440 21.49 22.81 -16.15
N ARG A 441 20.18 22.66 -16.28
CA ARG A 441 19.51 22.42 -17.56
C ARG A 441 19.87 23.45 -18.64
N GLU A 442 20.03 24.72 -18.26
CA GLU A 442 20.43 25.81 -19.13
C GLU A 442 21.86 25.69 -19.70
N LYS A 443 22.74 24.93 -19.02
CA LYS A 443 24.12 24.66 -19.45
C LYS A 443 24.30 23.30 -20.10
N ALA A 444 23.31 22.41 -20.01
CA ALA A 444 23.46 21.03 -20.47
C ALA A 444 23.77 20.91 -21.97
N ALA A 445 23.22 21.79 -22.83
CA ALA A 445 23.47 21.74 -24.27
C ALA A 445 24.91 22.14 -24.63
N SER A 446 25.43 23.22 -24.05
CA SER A 446 26.83 23.64 -24.25
C SER A 446 27.80 22.60 -23.67
N CYS A 447 27.49 22.09 -22.49
CA CYS A 447 28.28 21.03 -21.85
C CYS A 447 28.35 19.77 -22.73
N LYS A 448 27.23 19.33 -23.31
CA LYS A 448 27.21 18.17 -24.21
C LYS A 448 28.07 18.40 -25.46
N GLN A 449 28.01 19.58 -26.07
CA GLN A 449 28.84 19.92 -27.23
C GLN A 449 30.32 19.89 -26.88
N TRP A 450 30.69 20.46 -25.73
CA TRP A 450 32.05 20.43 -25.23
C TRP A 450 32.53 18.99 -24.99
N ILE A 451 31.77 18.18 -24.24
CA ILE A 451 32.10 16.76 -24.00
C ILE A 451 32.28 15.99 -25.31
N ALA A 452 31.44 16.26 -26.32
CA ALA A 452 31.53 15.62 -27.62
C ALA A 452 32.76 16.04 -28.45
N SER A 453 33.35 17.20 -28.16
CA SER A 453 34.57 17.69 -28.82
C SER A 453 35.88 17.18 -28.19
N LEU A 454 35.80 16.55 -27.01
CA LEU A 454 36.98 16.06 -26.30
C LEU A 454 37.55 14.83 -27.01
N ASN A 455 38.85 14.85 -27.28
CA ASN A 455 39.58 13.71 -27.83
C ASN A 455 40.08 12.83 -26.68
N PRO A 456 39.86 11.51 -26.71
CA PRO A 456 40.39 10.63 -25.67
C PRO A 456 41.93 10.61 -25.75
N SER A 457 42.59 11.31 -24.82
CA SER A 457 44.04 11.35 -24.70
C SER A 457 44.50 10.65 -23.41
N GLY A 458 45.64 9.97 -23.49
CA GLY A 458 46.02 8.86 -22.61
C GLY A 458 46.46 9.18 -21.17
N ASP A 459 46.58 8.09 -20.41
CA ASP A 459 47.34 7.82 -19.17
C ASP A 459 47.04 8.56 -17.85
N LYS A 460 45.90 9.26 -17.70
CA LYS A 460 45.40 9.67 -16.35
C LYS A 460 43.95 9.24 -16.06
N LEU A 461 43.74 8.81 -14.81
CA LEU A 461 42.71 7.90 -14.26
C LEU A 461 41.25 8.41 -14.17
N THR A 462 40.92 9.58 -14.73
CA THR A 462 39.60 10.21 -14.54
C THR A 462 38.69 10.01 -15.75
N LYS A 463 37.53 9.37 -15.54
CA LYS A 463 36.55 9.07 -16.60
C LYS A 463 35.24 9.78 -16.34
N LEU A 464 34.72 10.52 -17.32
CA LEU A 464 33.38 11.07 -17.27
C LEU A 464 32.42 10.19 -18.07
N PHE A 465 31.35 9.76 -17.41
CA PHE A 465 30.33 8.89 -17.96
C PHE A 465 28.98 9.58 -18.07
N TRP A 466 28.28 9.29 -19.17
CA TRP A 466 26.86 9.60 -19.33
C TRP A 466 26.16 8.49 -20.11
N PHE A 467 24.84 8.52 -20.02
CA PHE A 467 23.98 7.48 -20.57
C PHE A 467 23.12 8.08 -21.66
N GLU A 468 23.00 7.36 -22.77
CA GLU A 468 21.94 7.62 -23.72
C GLU A 468 21.14 6.36 -23.95
N SER A 469 19.84 6.54 -24.07
CA SER A 469 18.89 5.46 -24.24
C SER A 469 17.74 5.91 -25.12
N LEU A 470 17.50 5.16 -26.19
CA LEU A 470 16.31 5.27 -27.02
C LEU A 470 15.43 4.05 -26.75
N THR A 471 14.31 4.27 -26.07
CA THR A 471 13.28 3.23 -25.86
C THR A 471 12.30 3.20 -27.03
N TYR A 472 11.61 2.08 -27.21
CA TYR A 472 10.49 2.01 -28.16
C TYR A 472 9.46 3.11 -27.90
N ARG A 473 9.13 3.34 -26.63
CA ARG A 473 8.21 4.42 -26.24
C ARG A 473 8.74 5.80 -26.62
N SER A 474 10.04 6.03 -26.51
CA SER A 474 10.68 7.28 -26.96
C SER A 474 10.60 7.42 -28.48
N LEU A 475 10.88 6.36 -29.24
CA LEU A 475 10.78 6.35 -30.70
C LEU A 475 9.34 6.59 -31.17
N GLN A 476 8.37 5.91 -30.55
CA GLN A 476 6.93 6.13 -30.76
C GLN A 476 6.57 7.60 -30.52
N LYS A 477 7.07 8.21 -29.43
CA LYS A 477 6.85 9.64 -29.14
C LYS A 477 7.56 10.57 -30.13
N LEU A 478 8.72 10.20 -30.67
CA LEU A 478 9.36 11.01 -31.71
C LEU A 478 8.53 11.00 -33.00
N CYS A 479 8.04 9.81 -33.39
CA CYS A 479 7.26 9.62 -34.62
C CYS A 479 5.85 10.21 -34.51
N PHE A 480 5.18 9.98 -33.38
CA PHE A 480 3.74 10.20 -33.20
C PHE A 480 3.39 11.01 -31.96
N GLY A 481 4.38 11.37 -31.14
CA GLY A 481 4.16 12.25 -30.00
C GLY A 481 3.62 13.58 -30.50
N PHE A 482 2.61 14.04 -29.76
CA PHE A 482 1.79 15.23 -29.97
C PHE A 482 2.14 16.02 -31.24
N THR A 483 1.44 15.66 -32.32
CA THR A 483 1.44 16.31 -33.64
C THR A 483 0.82 17.72 -33.62
N GLU A 484 0.58 18.31 -32.45
CA GLU A 484 -0.40 19.39 -32.20
C GLU A 484 0.27 20.70 -31.78
N ASN A 485 1.36 21.06 -32.46
CA ASN A 485 1.95 22.40 -32.38
C ASN A 485 2.60 22.85 -33.70
N GLY A 486 2.49 22.06 -34.77
CA GLY A 486 3.32 22.27 -35.95
C GLY A 486 4.83 22.29 -35.66
N ASN A 487 5.30 21.80 -34.50
CA ASN A 487 6.69 21.90 -34.07
C ASN A 487 7.32 20.57 -33.65
N ASN A 488 6.65 19.42 -33.87
CA ASN A 488 7.37 18.14 -33.91
C ASN A 488 8.25 18.12 -35.17
N LYS A 489 9.41 18.78 -35.08
CA LYS A 489 10.42 18.86 -36.14
C LYS A 489 10.83 17.46 -36.59
N PHE A 490 10.81 16.47 -35.70
CA PHE A 490 11.12 15.09 -36.07
C PHE A 490 10.08 14.53 -37.03
N ASN A 491 8.81 14.55 -36.64
CA ASN A 491 7.68 14.13 -37.48
C ASN A 491 7.65 14.85 -38.84
N LYS A 492 7.83 16.18 -38.86
CA LYS A 492 7.90 16.97 -40.09
C LYS A 492 8.93 16.44 -41.09
N ASN A 493 10.13 16.11 -40.60
CA ASN A 493 11.22 15.64 -41.44
C ASN A 493 11.08 14.15 -41.86
N ILE A 494 10.14 13.41 -41.27
CA ILE A 494 9.81 12.03 -41.68
C ILE A 494 8.42 11.91 -42.32
N GLN A 495 7.78 13.03 -42.73
CA GLN A 495 6.40 13.03 -43.23
C GLN A 495 6.13 12.07 -44.38
N ASN A 496 7.14 11.85 -45.24
CA ASN A 496 7.03 10.94 -46.38
C ASN A 496 6.91 9.46 -45.96
N LEU A 497 7.35 9.13 -44.74
CA LEU A 497 7.29 7.78 -44.17
C LEU A 497 6.03 7.54 -43.34
N LEU A 498 5.31 8.60 -42.96
CA LEU A 498 4.12 8.47 -42.13
C LEU A 498 3.01 7.74 -42.91
N PRO A 499 2.24 6.86 -42.23
CA PRO A 499 1.17 6.12 -42.87
C PRO A 499 0.13 7.08 -43.46
N LYS A 500 -0.38 6.75 -44.65
CA LYS A 500 -1.40 7.55 -45.35
C LYS A 500 -2.68 6.73 -45.53
N ASP A 501 -3.82 7.40 -45.49
CA ASP A 501 -5.10 6.80 -45.82
C ASP A 501 -5.31 6.68 -47.34
N ASN A 502 -6.44 6.10 -47.76
CA ASN A 502 -6.80 5.94 -49.17
C ASN A 502 -6.94 7.28 -49.92
N SER A 503 -7.08 8.40 -49.20
CA SER A 503 -7.12 9.76 -49.75
C SER A 503 -5.75 10.46 -49.75
N ARG A 504 -4.67 9.71 -49.49
CA ARG A 504 -3.28 10.17 -49.38
C ARG A 504 -3.03 11.15 -48.23
N LYS A 505 -3.93 11.26 -47.25
CA LYS A 505 -3.73 12.08 -46.05
C LYS A 505 -2.98 11.29 -44.98
N ILE A 506 -2.07 11.96 -44.28
CA ILE A 506 -1.27 11.36 -43.21
C ILE A 506 -2.19 10.97 -42.05
N ILE A 507 -2.07 9.72 -41.60
CA ILE A 507 -2.75 9.20 -40.40
C ILE A 507 -1.82 9.41 -39.22
N ASN A 508 -2.24 10.26 -38.28
CA ASN A 508 -1.46 10.52 -37.07
C ASN A 508 -1.69 9.42 -36.02
N GLY A 509 -0.59 8.85 -35.52
CA GLY A 509 -0.59 7.87 -34.44
C GLY A 509 -0.49 6.42 -34.89
N GLU A 510 -0.18 5.53 -33.95
CA GLU A 510 -0.01 4.11 -34.21
C GLU A 510 -1.31 3.37 -34.58
N PHE A 511 -2.46 4.00 -34.41
CA PHE A 511 -3.76 3.43 -34.79
C PHE A 511 -3.83 3.08 -36.29
N ALA A 512 -3.00 3.73 -37.11
CA ALA A 512 -2.85 3.40 -38.53
C ALA A 512 -2.44 1.94 -38.78
N PHE A 513 -1.84 1.28 -37.79
CA PHE A 513 -1.36 -0.10 -37.86
C PHE A 513 -2.22 -1.06 -37.03
N GLN A 514 -3.44 -0.68 -36.65
CA GLN A 514 -4.29 -1.50 -35.79
C GLN A 514 -4.56 -2.87 -36.44
N GLY A 515 -4.09 -3.93 -35.78
CA GLY A 515 -4.23 -5.32 -36.25
C GLY A 515 -3.12 -5.80 -37.20
N ASP A 516 -2.10 -4.98 -37.48
CA ASP A 516 -0.98 -5.31 -38.37
C ASP A 516 0.36 -4.90 -37.74
N GLU A 517 0.88 -5.75 -36.84
CA GLU A 517 2.15 -5.51 -36.15
C GLU A 517 3.35 -5.49 -37.10
N GLN A 518 3.31 -6.27 -38.18
CA GLN A 518 4.42 -6.36 -39.13
C GLN A 518 4.59 -5.06 -39.91
N LYS A 519 3.50 -4.42 -40.35
CA LYS A 519 3.58 -3.07 -40.94
C LYS A 519 4.10 -2.04 -39.96
N LYS A 520 3.72 -2.16 -38.68
CA LYS A 520 4.18 -1.26 -37.62
C LYS A 520 5.69 -1.35 -37.41
N ILE A 521 6.24 -2.56 -37.37
CA ILE A 521 7.67 -2.83 -37.25
C ILE A 521 8.43 -2.24 -38.45
N LYS A 522 7.95 -2.52 -39.68
CA LYS A 522 8.53 -1.98 -40.92
C LYS A 522 8.55 -0.45 -40.96
N PHE A 523 7.47 0.19 -40.48
CA PHE A 523 7.44 1.64 -40.35
C PHE A 523 8.57 2.15 -39.45
N TYR A 524 8.75 1.57 -38.27
CA TYR A 524 9.81 2.00 -37.36
C TYR A 524 11.22 1.71 -37.90
N GLN A 525 11.42 0.58 -38.59
CA GLN A 525 12.67 0.30 -39.30
C GLN A 525 12.96 1.39 -40.34
N SER A 526 11.95 1.78 -41.14
CA SER A 526 12.07 2.84 -42.14
C SER A 526 12.40 4.20 -41.53
N VAL A 527 11.81 4.52 -40.36
CA VAL A 527 12.15 5.75 -39.63
C VAL A 527 13.59 5.74 -39.16
N LEU A 528 14.07 4.63 -38.59
CA LEU A 528 15.45 4.49 -38.12
C LEU A 528 16.47 4.49 -39.27
N GLU A 529 16.07 4.02 -40.45
CA GLU A 529 16.87 4.07 -41.68
C GLU A 529 16.96 5.48 -42.28
N SER A 530 16.01 6.36 -41.97
CA SER A 530 15.98 7.70 -42.55
C SER A 530 17.23 8.51 -42.21
N LYS A 531 17.79 9.21 -43.21
CA LYS A 531 18.96 10.10 -43.04
C LYS A 531 18.77 11.11 -41.92
N TYR A 532 17.54 11.63 -41.78
CA TYR A 532 17.21 12.60 -40.74
C TYR A 532 17.31 11.97 -39.35
N ALA A 533 16.71 10.79 -39.13
CA ALA A 533 16.81 10.10 -37.84
C ALA A 533 18.26 9.80 -37.47
N GLN A 534 19.07 9.32 -38.43
CA GLN A 534 20.50 9.07 -38.24
C GLN A 534 21.31 10.35 -37.91
N SER A 535 20.89 11.51 -38.40
CA SER A 535 21.57 12.78 -38.10
C SER A 535 21.23 13.39 -36.73
N VAL A 536 20.04 13.13 -36.20
CA VAL A 536 19.55 13.80 -34.98
C VAL A 536 19.49 12.88 -33.75
N LEU A 537 19.38 11.57 -33.98
CA LEU A 537 19.43 10.55 -32.94
C LEU A 537 20.85 9.99 -32.89
N ASN A 538 21.44 9.97 -31.70
CA ASN A 538 22.76 9.38 -31.49
C ASN A 538 22.64 7.85 -31.38
N ILE A 539 22.29 7.19 -32.49
CA ILE A 539 22.12 5.75 -32.60
C ILE A 539 23.37 5.10 -33.24
N PRO A 540 23.74 3.86 -32.87
CA PRO A 540 24.86 3.16 -33.49
C PRO A 540 24.44 2.66 -34.88
N ILE A 541 24.57 3.52 -35.90
CA ILE A 541 24.02 3.31 -37.25
C ILE A 541 24.28 1.90 -37.79
N GLN A 542 25.54 1.43 -37.75
CA GLN A 542 25.91 0.11 -38.27
C GLN A 542 25.21 -1.05 -37.55
N GLN A 543 25.13 -1.02 -36.20
CA GLN A 543 24.46 -2.05 -35.42
C GLN A 543 22.94 -1.99 -35.60
N VAL A 544 22.36 -0.79 -35.63
CA VAL A 544 20.93 -0.60 -35.94
C VAL A 544 20.63 -1.16 -37.34
N GLN A 545 21.52 -0.97 -38.31
CA GLN A 545 21.34 -1.52 -39.64
C GLN A 545 21.34 -3.06 -39.63
N ALA A 546 22.35 -3.67 -39.01
CA ALA A 546 22.53 -5.13 -39.00
C ALA A 546 21.46 -5.88 -38.17
N ASP A 547 21.11 -5.34 -37.00
CA ASP A 547 20.34 -6.06 -35.98
C ASP A 547 18.89 -5.56 -35.85
N ILE A 548 18.53 -4.43 -36.47
CA ILE A 548 17.17 -3.88 -36.45
C ILE A 548 16.62 -3.72 -37.86
N ILE A 549 17.28 -2.97 -38.74
CA ILE A 549 16.72 -2.63 -40.07
C ILE A 549 16.69 -3.87 -40.98
N ASN A 550 17.78 -4.64 -41.03
CA ASN A 550 17.92 -5.80 -41.91
C ASN A 550 17.33 -7.10 -41.32
N GLN A 551 16.76 -7.06 -40.11
CA GLN A 551 16.19 -8.22 -39.43
C GLN A 551 14.66 -8.27 -39.56
N SER A 552 14.12 -9.48 -39.59
CA SER A 552 12.67 -9.71 -39.45
C SER A 552 12.32 -10.06 -38.01
N PHE A 553 11.26 -9.47 -37.47
CA PHE A 553 10.78 -9.72 -36.11
C PHE A 553 9.42 -10.42 -36.13
N ALA A 554 9.24 -11.44 -35.27
CA ALA A 554 7.97 -12.16 -35.18
C ALA A 554 6.88 -11.33 -34.48
N SER A 555 7.28 -10.53 -33.48
CA SER A 555 6.38 -9.69 -32.69
C SER A 555 6.93 -8.28 -32.48
N LEU A 556 6.05 -7.34 -32.11
CA LEU A 556 6.47 -5.99 -31.72
C LEU A 556 7.37 -5.99 -30.48
N ASP A 557 7.16 -6.94 -29.56
CA ASP A 557 7.97 -7.07 -28.34
C ASP A 557 9.42 -7.44 -28.69
N ASP A 558 9.63 -8.37 -29.63
CA ASP A 558 10.98 -8.75 -30.09
C ASP A 558 11.72 -7.56 -30.69
N PHE A 559 11.01 -6.76 -31.50
CA PHE A 559 11.54 -5.50 -32.05
C PHE A 559 11.90 -4.50 -30.94
N GLN A 560 11.02 -4.31 -29.95
CA GLN A 560 11.27 -3.41 -28.82
C GLN A 560 12.53 -3.83 -28.04
N ILE A 561 12.69 -5.13 -27.78
CA ILE A 561 13.84 -5.66 -27.05
C ILE A 561 15.13 -5.43 -27.83
N ALA A 562 15.14 -5.73 -29.12
CA ALA A 562 16.30 -5.50 -29.99
C ALA A 562 16.69 -4.01 -30.01
N LEU A 563 15.70 -3.12 -30.18
CA LEU A 563 15.90 -1.68 -30.15
C LEU A 563 16.49 -1.21 -28.82
N GLU A 564 15.86 -1.58 -27.70
CA GLU A 564 16.31 -1.18 -26.36
C GLU A 564 17.66 -1.82 -25.98
N LYS A 565 18.00 -2.99 -26.54
CA LYS A 565 19.31 -3.66 -26.38
C LYS A 565 20.43 -2.84 -27.00
N ILE A 566 20.24 -2.39 -28.24
CA ILE A 566 21.28 -1.69 -29.02
C ILE A 566 21.40 -0.22 -28.61
N CYS A 567 20.27 0.42 -28.28
CA CYS A 567 20.23 1.85 -28.05
C CYS A 567 20.52 2.29 -26.61
N TYR A 568 20.72 1.37 -25.65
CA TYR A 568 21.20 1.72 -24.31
C TYR A 568 22.73 1.74 -24.28
N ARG A 569 23.33 2.92 -24.21
CA ARG A 569 24.78 3.09 -24.32
C ARG A 569 25.34 3.91 -23.16
N LEU A 570 26.48 3.45 -22.68
CA LEU A 570 27.36 4.17 -21.76
C LEU A 570 28.49 4.78 -22.56
N PHE A 571 28.55 6.11 -22.56
CA PHE A 571 29.65 6.87 -23.14
C PHE A 571 30.65 7.22 -22.05
N ALA A 572 31.92 7.30 -22.44
CA ALA A 572 33.01 7.66 -21.56
C ALA A 572 33.98 8.59 -22.29
N VAL A 573 34.41 9.64 -21.62
CA VAL A 573 35.50 10.52 -22.07
C VAL A 573 36.56 10.57 -20.99
N VAL A 574 37.82 10.62 -21.42
CA VAL A 574 39.00 10.75 -20.56
C VAL A 574 39.69 12.03 -20.94
N GLU A 575 39.84 12.93 -19.99
CA GLU A 575 40.48 14.23 -20.17
C GLU A 575 41.04 14.71 -18.83
N ALA A 576 42.15 15.44 -18.87
CA ALA A 576 42.70 16.03 -17.66
C ALA A 576 41.79 17.16 -17.16
N ASN A 577 41.64 17.31 -15.84
CA ASN A 577 40.93 18.45 -15.24
C ASN A 577 39.43 18.61 -15.58
N ILE A 578 38.74 17.57 -16.08
CA ILE A 578 37.28 17.58 -16.36
C ILE A 578 36.49 18.23 -15.22
N GLU A 579 36.80 17.87 -13.98
CA GLU A 579 36.09 18.37 -12.80
C GLU A 579 36.18 19.90 -12.69
N ALA A 580 37.35 20.48 -12.96
CA ALA A 580 37.57 21.93 -12.87
C ALA A 580 36.83 22.69 -13.98
N GLU A 581 36.82 22.15 -15.20
CA GLU A 581 36.11 22.75 -16.34
C GLU A 581 34.58 22.76 -16.11
N LEU A 582 34.03 21.63 -15.64
CA LEU A 582 32.60 21.52 -15.32
C LEU A 582 32.17 22.49 -14.21
N LEU A 583 33.03 22.71 -13.22
CA LEU A 583 32.78 23.68 -12.15
C LEU A 583 32.79 25.12 -12.67
N LYS A 584 33.80 25.47 -13.48
CA LYS A 584 34.04 26.84 -13.94
C LYS A 584 33.03 27.28 -15.02
N ASN A 585 32.81 26.45 -16.04
CA ASN A 585 32.08 26.85 -17.24
C ASN A 585 30.60 26.44 -17.19
N ASP A 586 30.31 25.29 -16.58
CA ASP A 586 28.98 24.67 -16.56
C ASP A 586 28.26 24.78 -15.21
N LYS A 587 28.89 25.41 -14.20
CA LYS A 587 28.34 25.58 -12.85
C LYS A 587 27.87 24.26 -12.21
N ALA A 588 28.62 23.20 -12.45
CA ALA A 588 28.25 21.86 -12.03
C ALA A 588 28.10 21.73 -10.50
N GLN A 589 27.08 21.00 -10.06
CA GLN A 589 26.91 20.58 -8.66
C GLN A 589 27.52 19.19 -8.48
N ILE A 590 28.48 19.02 -7.57
CA ILE A 590 29.28 17.81 -7.42
C ILE A 590 29.06 17.15 -6.06
N PHE A 591 28.73 15.86 -6.08
CA PHE A 591 28.60 15.01 -4.90
C PHE A 591 29.44 13.74 -5.02
N ASN A 592 30.14 13.36 -3.95
CA ASN A 592 30.75 12.03 -3.86
C ASN A 592 29.66 10.98 -3.54
N ILE A 593 29.60 9.91 -4.33
CA ILE A 593 28.68 8.79 -4.07
C ILE A 593 29.35 7.86 -3.06
N THR A 594 28.73 7.68 -1.89
CA THR A 594 29.37 6.96 -0.80
C THR A 594 28.41 6.03 -0.04
N SER A 595 28.97 4.98 0.55
CA SER A 595 28.29 4.05 1.44
C SER A 595 29.30 3.43 2.41
N SER A 596 28.81 2.72 3.44
CA SER A 596 29.69 1.95 4.34
C SER A 596 30.55 0.91 3.62
N ASP A 597 30.09 0.47 2.45
CA ASP A 597 30.70 -0.61 1.67
C ASP A 597 31.56 -0.06 0.52
N LEU A 598 31.33 1.19 0.11
CA LEU A 598 32.16 1.89 -0.89
C LEU A 598 33.38 2.58 -0.25
N ARG A 599 33.37 2.82 1.08
CA ARG A 599 34.50 3.45 1.81
C ARG A 599 35.59 2.49 2.27
N LYS A 600 35.29 1.19 2.37
CA LYS A 600 36.21 0.19 2.89
C LYS A 600 36.45 -0.85 1.80
N GLU A 601 37.69 -0.95 1.34
CA GLU A 601 38.06 -1.78 0.18
C GLU A 601 37.93 -3.29 0.47
N ALA A 602 37.91 -3.71 1.74
CA ALA A 602 37.78 -5.11 2.12
C ALA A 602 36.64 -5.33 3.14
N LYS A 603 35.57 -6.00 2.70
CA LYS A 603 34.63 -6.72 3.55
C LYS A 603 34.18 -7.98 2.82
N ASP A 604 34.23 -9.12 3.51
CA ASP A 604 33.73 -10.41 3.00
C ASP A 604 32.21 -10.42 2.74
N LYS A 605 31.47 -9.42 3.25
CA LYS A 605 30.02 -9.23 3.03
C LYS A 605 29.69 -7.80 2.67
N ILE A 606 29.54 -7.54 1.37
CA ILE A 606 28.96 -6.32 0.81
C ILE A 606 27.43 -6.45 0.72
N LYS A 607 26.69 -5.34 0.87
CA LYS A 607 25.23 -5.36 0.73
C LYS A 607 24.81 -5.59 -0.72
N SER A 608 23.65 -6.22 -0.92
CA SER A 608 23.09 -6.52 -2.24
C SER A 608 22.95 -5.29 -3.16
N HIS A 609 22.57 -4.11 -2.65
CA HIS A 609 22.55 -2.90 -3.50
C HIS A 609 23.93 -2.45 -3.94
N THR A 610 24.97 -2.67 -3.13
CA THR A 610 26.36 -2.38 -3.50
C THR A 610 26.86 -3.39 -4.54
N GLN A 611 26.46 -4.67 -4.42
CA GLN A 611 26.73 -5.70 -5.44
C GLN A 611 26.14 -5.31 -6.78
N ILE A 612 24.85 -4.95 -6.83
CA ILE A 612 24.18 -4.53 -8.07
C ILE A 612 24.85 -3.29 -8.67
N TRP A 613 25.22 -2.31 -7.84
CA TRP A 613 25.95 -1.12 -8.31
C TRP A 613 27.31 -1.49 -8.90
N LYS A 614 28.10 -2.34 -8.23
CA LYS A 614 29.40 -2.80 -8.76
C LYS A 614 29.23 -3.61 -10.04
N ALA A 615 28.24 -4.50 -10.11
CA ALA A 615 27.93 -5.32 -11.28
C ALA A 615 27.57 -4.49 -12.51
N PHE A 616 26.93 -3.33 -12.32
CA PHE A 616 26.61 -2.43 -13.42
C PHE A 616 27.85 -1.96 -14.20
N TRP A 617 28.94 -1.66 -13.49
CA TRP A 617 30.17 -1.07 -14.05
C TRP A 617 31.15 -2.09 -14.63
N THR A 618 30.85 -3.39 -14.60
CA THR A 618 31.77 -4.42 -15.10
C THR A 618 31.82 -4.46 -16.62
N SER A 619 32.98 -4.86 -17.17
CA SER A 619 33.13 -5.12 -18.60
C SER A 619 32.17 -6.21 -19.10
N GLU A 620 31.89 -7.22 -18.27
CA GLU A 620 30.94 -8.30 -18.57
C GLU A 620 29.52 -7.76 -18.80
N ASN A 621 29.01 -6.89 -17.91
CA ASN A 621 27.69 -6.30 -18.09
C ASN A 621 27.61 -5.44 -19.36
N LYS A 622 28.69 -4.70 -19.69
CA LYS A 622 28.79 -3.92 -20.93
C LYS A 622 28.79 -4.83 -22.18
N GLN A 623 29.56 -5.92 -22.16
CA GLN A 623 29.61 -6.92 -23.25
C GLN A 623 28.26 -7.62 -23.45
N ASN A 624 27.51 -7.83 -22.36
CA ASN A 624 26.16 -8.40 -22.40
C ASN A 624 25.05 -7.36 -22.71
N ASN A 625 25.38 -6.24 -23.36
CA ASN A 625 24.41 -5.18 -23.73
C ASN A 625 23.59 -4.64 -22.54
N PHE A 626 24.25 -4.50 -21.39
CA PHE A 626 23.67 -4.04 -20.14
C PHE A 626 22.40 -4.83 -19.77
N GLU A 627 22.58 -6.10 -19.39
CA GLU A 627 21.52 -6.88 -18.75
C GLU A 627 21.00 -6.16 -17.51
N THR A 628 21.93 -5.62 -16.73
CA THR A 628 21.65 -4.70 -15.61
C THR A 628 21.78 -3.26 -16.12
N ARG A 629 20.70 -2.48 -16.00
CA ARG A 629 20.64 -1.08 -16.46
C ARG A 629 20.37 -0.11 -15.34
N LEU A 630 21.12 0.98 -15.30
CA LEU A 630 20.76 2.15 -14.52
C LEU A 630 19.65 2.91 -15.25
N ASN A 631 18.49 3.05 -14.61
CA ASN A 631 17.41 3.85 -15.16
C ASN A 631 17.77 5.33 -15.06
N PRO A 632 17.34 6.15 -16.04
CA PRO A 632 17.89 7.50 -16.18
C PRO A 632 17.43 8.46 -15.08
N GLU A 633 16.24 8.28 -14.52
CA GLU A 633 15.65 9.28 -13.62
C GLU A 633 16.12 9.13 -12.18
N ILE A 634 16.67 10.21 -11.63
CA ILE A 634 17.20 10.25 -10.27
C ILE A 634 16.57 11.36 -9.45
N THR A 635 16.53 11.13 -8.13
CA THR A 635 16.07 12.11 -7.15
C THR A 635 17.11 12.24 -6.06
N ILE A 636 17.44 13.47 -5.69
CA ILE A 636 18.31 13.78 -4.56
C ILE A 636 17.42 14.30 -3.44
N THR A 637 17.51 13.66 -2.29
CA THR A 637 16.84 14.12 -1.08
C THR A 637 17.82 14.67 -0.06
N TYR A 638 17.39 15.67 0.69
CA TYR A 638 18.14 16.27 1.78
C TYR A 638 17.44 16.05 3.11
N ARG A 639 18.22 15.77 4.15
CA ARG A 639 17.72 15.64 5.52
C ARG A 639 18.62 16.41 6.48
N GLN A 640 18.03 17.30 7.25
CA GLN A 640 18.74 18.04 8.30
C GLN A 640 19.24 17.11 9.44
N PRO A 641 20.26 17.53 10.20
CA PRO A 641 20.59 16.97 11.50
C PRO A 641 19.38 16.90 12.43
N LYS A 642 19.29 15.86 13.26
CA LYS A 642 18.30 15.81 14.34
C LYS A 642 18.85 16.56 15.54
N GLN A 643 18.13 17.60 15.99
CA GLN A 643 18.48 18.38 17.19
C GLN A 643 18.79 17.48 18.39
N SER A 644 17.92 16.51 18.71
CA SER A 644 18.17 15.53 19.80
C SER A 644 19.46 14.72 19.70
N LYS A 645 20.11 14.64 18.54
CA LYS A 645 21.42 14.00 18.37
C LYS A 645 22.55 15.01 18.54
N ILE A 646 22.36 16.23 18.03
CA ILE A 646 23.23 17.38 18.32
C ILE A 646 23.29 17.61 19.83
N ASP A 647 22.14 17.72 20.50
CA ASP A 647 22.08 17.93 21.95
C ASP A 647 22.77 16.80 22.73
N LYS A 648 22.64 15.55 22.25
CA LYS A 648 23.22 14.37 22.92
C LYS A 648 24.74 14.24 22.70
N TYR A 649 25.23 14.57 21.51
CA TYR A 649 26.61 14.26 21.11
C TYR A 649 27.49 15.49 20.94
N GLY A 650 26.90 16.68 20.83
CA GLY A 650 27.53 17.92 20.38
C GLY A 650 27.39 18.11 18.87
N GLU A 651 27.19 19.35 18.42
CA GLU A 651 27.09 19.71 16.99
C GLU A 651 28.37 19.35 16.22
N ARG A 652 29.53 19.55 16.86
CA ARG A 652 30.86 19.27 16.31
C ARG A 652 31.31 17.81 16.49
N SER A 653 30.41 16.93 16.91
CA SER A 653 30.77 15.56 17.26
C SER A 653 31.07 14.69 16.04
N GLN A 654 32.24 14.08 16.02
CA GLN A 654 32.66 13.15 14.96
C GLN A 654 32.01 11.75 15.10
N LYS A 655 31.04 11.58 16.00
CA LYS A 655 30.34 10.30 16.16
C LYS A 655 29.61 9.91 14.88
N ASN A 656 29.83 8.66 14.45
CA ASN A 656 29.25 8.10 13.24
C ASN A 656 27.75 7.76 13.44
N ASN A 657 26.92 8.78 13.58
CA ASN A 657 25.47 8.67 13.70
C ASN A 657 24.78 9.25 12.48
N ARG A 658 24.02 8.41 11.77
CA ARG A 658 23.34 8.81 10.54
C ARG A 658 22.38 9.98 10.69
N TYR A 659 21.95 10.36 11.90
CA TYR A 659 21.03 11.46 12.18
C TYR A 659 21.68 12.66 12.86
N LEU A 660 22.96 12.59 13.19
CA LEU A 660 23.68 13.71 13.79
C LEU A 660 24.08 14.75 12.75
N HIS A 661 24.36 14.30 11.52
CA HIS A 661 24.83 15.14 10.44
C HIS A 661 23.76 15.36 9.37
N ALA A 662 23.90 16.46 8.64
CA ALA A 662 23.12 16.69 7.44
C ALA A 662 23.40 15.57 6.43
N GLN A 663 22.40 15.16 5.66
CA GLN A 663 22.55 14.03 4.75
C GLN A 663 21.83 14.28 3.44
N TYR A 664 22.61 14.29 2.37
CA TYR A 664 22.15 14.14 1.00
C TYR A 664 22.04 12.65 0.65
N THR A 665 20.99 12.28 -0.07
CA THR A 665 20.74 10.89 -0.50
C THR A 665 20.37 10.85 -1.97
N LEU A 666 21.15 10.12 -2.77
CA LEU A 666 20.78 9.75 -4.13
C LEU A 666 19.76 8.62 -4.07
N ILE A 667 18.66 8.78 -4.78
CA ILE A 667 17.67 7.75 -5.04
C ILE A 667 17.64 7.53 -6.55
N THR A 668 17.99 6.32 -6.98
CA THR A 668 17.92 5.89 -8.38
C THR A 668 17.37 4.47 -8.45
N THR A 669 17.09 3.98 -9.66
CA THR A 669 16.57 2.64 -9.90
C THR A 669 17.41 1.89 -10.91
N ILE A 670 17.55 0.58 -10.70
CA ILE A 670 18.24 -0.33 -11.60
C ILE A 670 17.24 -1.38 -12.09
N SER A 671 17.32 -1.73 -13.36
CA SER A 671 16.51 -2.79 -13.98
C SER A 671 17.41 -3.96 -14.37
N GLU A 672 17.14 -5.15 -13.85
CA GLU A 672 17.82 -6.41 -14.24
C GLU A 672 17.07 -7.08 -15.40
N HIS A 673 17.77 -7.92 -16.18
CA HIS A 673 17.26 -8.65 -17.36
C HIS A 673 16.69 -7.75 -18.47
N SER A 674 17.21 -6.53 -18.61
CA SER A 674 16.66 -5.53 -19.53
C SER A 674 16.96 -5.79 -21.01
N ASN A 675 17.88 -6.71 -21.31
CA ASN A 675 18.34 -7.08 -22.65
C ASN A 675 17.65 -8.35 -23.20
N SER A 676 16.68 -8.92 -22.48
CA SER A 676 16.01 -10.18 -22.81
C SER A 676 14.49 -10.03 -22.88
N PRO A 677 13.77 -10.91 -23.62
CA PRO A 677 12.32 -10.97 -23.56
C PRO A 677 11.85 -11.29 -22.16
N THR A 678 11.14 -10.34 -21.55
CA THR A 678 10.62 -10.49 -20.19
C THR A 678 9.12 -10.27 -20.18
N LYS A 679 8.38 -11.15 -19.51
CA LYS A 679 6.93 -11.02 -19.43
C LYS A 679 6.56 -9.89 -18.47
N ILE A 680 5.70 -8.96 -18.91
CA ILE A 680 5.22 -7.84 -18.09
C ILE A 680 3.95 -8.26 -17.32
N LEU A 681 4.10 -8.49 -16.01
CA LEU A 681 3.04 -8.99 -15.12
C LEU A 681 1.74 -8.17 -15.14
N SER A 682 1.82 -6.86 -15.38
CA SER A 682 0.64 -5.99 -15.35
C SER A 682 -0.36 -6.32 -16.45
N PHE A 683 0.11 -6.90 -17.57
CA PHE A 683 -0.68 -7.18 -18.77
C PHE A 683 -1.00 -8.67 -18.95
N MET A 684 -0.47 -9.56 -18.11
CA MET A 684 -0.84 -10.97 -18.12
C MET A 684 -2.30 -11.17 -17.71
N SER A 685 -2.99 -12.05 -18.40
CA SER A 685 -4.23 -12.68 -17.94
C SER A 685 -3.96 -13.60 -16.74
N ASP A 686 -5.01 -13.97 -16.00
CA ASP A 686 -4.89 -14.87 -14.85
C ASP A 686 -4.37 -16.27 -15.25
N ASP A 687 -4.73 -16.75 -16.44
CA ASP A 687 -4.30 -18.06 -16.97
C ASP A 687 -2.83 -18.04 -17.42
N GLU A 688 -2.38 -16.98 -18.10
CA GLU A 688 -0.97 -16.78 -18.46
C GLU A 688 -0.11 -16.65 -17.20
N PHE A 689 -0.61 -15.93 -16.21
CA PHE A 689 0.06 -15.76 -14.93
C PHE A 689 0.19 -17.09 -14.17
N LYS A 690 -0.87 -17.90 -14.11
CA LYS A 690 -0.83 -19.25 -13.53
C LYS A 690 0.19 -20.13 -14.25
N SER A 691 0.19 -20.12 -15.58
CA SER A 691 1.16 -20.86 -16.39
C SER A 691 2.61 -20.39 -16.15
N SER A 692 2.80 -19.09 -15.91
CA SER A 692 4.09 -18.48 -15.56
C SER A 692 4.58 -18.93 -14.18
N VAL A 693 3.68 -19.00 -13.19
CA VAL A 693 3.97 -19.52 -11.85
C VAL A 693 4.32 -21.01 -11.91
N ASP A 694 3.55 -21.81 -12.65
CA ASP A 694 3.83 -23.24 -12.85
C ASP A 694 5.19 -23.46 -13.52
N THR A 695 5.52 -22.66 -14.54
CA THR A 695 6.83 -22.70 -15.21
C THR A 695 7.96 -22.29 -14.28
N PHE A 696 7.73 -21.30 -13.40
CA PHE A 696 8.70 -20.89 -12.40
C PHE A 696 8.94 -22.00 -11.36
N ASN A 697 7.87 -22.63 -10.86
CA ASN A 697 7.94 -23.69 -9.84
C ASN A 697 8.68 -24.93 -10.33
N LYS A 698 8.62 -25.24 -11.64
CA LYS A 698 9.38 -26.35 -12.24
C LYS A 698 10.90 -26.25 -12.03
N LYS A 699 11.43 -25.05 -11.77
CA LYS A 699 12.86 -24.80 -11.53
C LYS A 699 13.39 -25.49 -10.28
N PHE A 700 12.57 -25.61 -9.23
CA PHE A 700 13.01 -26.18 -7.95
C PHE A 700 12.93 -27.69 -7.99
N LYS A 701 14.08 -28.37 -7.99
CA LYS A 701 14.11 -29.84 -7.99
C LYS A 701 14.02 -30.39 -6.56
N LYS A 702 13.56 -31.64 -6.42
CA LYS A 702 13.36 -32.26 -5.10
C LYS A 702 14.68 -32.42 -4.34
N ASP A 703 15.73 -32.77 -5.07
CA ASP A 703 17.09 -32.98 -4.60
C ASP A 703 17.78 -31.68 -4.15
N GLU A 704 17.37 -30.53 -4.68
CA GLU A 704 17.91 -29.21 -4.30
C GLU A 704 17.33 -28.68 -2.98
N ILE A 705 16.12 -29.09 -2.61
CA ILE A 705 15.45 -28.66 -1.37
C ILE A 705 15.91 -29.54 -0.19
N LYS A 706 16.64 -28.95 0.75
CA LYS A 706 17.26 -29.67 1.89
C LYS A 706 16.60 -29.41 3.25
N PHE A 707 15.74 -28.39 3.35
CA PHE A 707 15.05 -28.03 4.59
C PHE A 707 13.75 -27.28 4.32
N ALA A 708 12.89 -27.18 5.33
CA ALA A 708 11.71 -26.32 5.30
C ALA A 708 11.58 -25.51 6.59
N PHE A 709 11.14 -24.27 6.44
CA PHE A 709 10.67 -23.43 7.52
C PHE A 709 9.15 -23.36 7.51
N GLY A 710 8.52 -23.64 8.64
CA GLY A 710 7.09 -23.46 8.82
C GLY A 710 6.82 -22.22 9.64
N ILE A 711 5.85 -21.42 9.21
CA ILE A 711 5.45 -20.19 9.88
C ILE A 711 4.00 -20.35 10.36
N ASP A 712 3.85 -20.35 11.67
CA ASP A 712 2.56 -20.27 12.34
C ASP A 712 2.28 -18.82 12.79
N ASN A 713 1.01 -18.50 12.97
CA ASN A 713 0.51 -17.18 13.30
C ASN A 713 -0.58 -17.31 14.38
N GLY A 714 -0.25 -16.97 15.63
CA GLY A 714 -1.16 -17.02 16.77
C GLY A 714 -1.54 -15.66 17.33
N GLU A 715 -2.36 -15.68 18.39
CA GLU A 715 -2.74 -14.49 19.16
C GLU A 715 -1.70 -14.16 20.26
N VAL A 716 -1.05 -15.19 20.83
CA VAL A 716 -0.03 -15.06 21.89
C VAL A 716 1.35 -14.81 21.28
N GLU A 717 1.79 -15.71 20.39
CA GLU A 717 2.93 -15.51 19.51
C GLU A 717 2.40 -15.03 18.16
N LEU A 718 2.60 -13.74 17.84
CA LEU A 718 2.07 -13.14 16.61
C LEU A 718 2.66 -13.80 15.35
N SER A 719 3.83 -14.44 15.48
CA SER A 719 4.34 -15.38 14.49
C SER A 719 5.41 -16.28 15.11
N THR A 720 5.43 -17.53 14.68
CA THR A 720 6.33 -18.58 15.19
C THR A 720 6.98 -19.32 14.02
N LEU A 721 8.25 -19.66 14.16
CA LEU A 721 9.03 -20.38 13.17
C LEU A 721 9.34 -21.81 13.64
N GLY A 722 9.20 -22.79 12.78
CA GLY A 722 9.70 -24.15 12.95
C GLY A 722 10.61 -24.55 11.80
N VAL A 723 11.64 -25.37 12.06
CA VAL A 723 12.50 -25.95 11.02
C VAL A 723 12.34 -27.46 10.93
N TYR A 724 12.24 -27.97 9.71
CA TYR A 724 12.15 -29.39 9.39
C TYR A 724 13.27 -29.80 8.42
N PHE A 725 13.85 -30.97 8.66
CA PHE A 725 14.85 -31.61 7.79
C PHE A 725 14.36 -32.98 7.33
N PRO A 726 14.75 -33.42 6.11
CA PRO A 726 14.45 -34.76 5.61
C PRO A 726 14.96 -35.88 6.53
N ALA A 727 16.05 -35.62 7.25
CA ALA A 727 16.65 -36.59 8.18
C ALA A 727 15.65 -37.09 9.25
N PHE A 728 14.65 -36.27 9.60
CA PHE A 728 13.62 -36.62 10.58
C PHE A 728 12.57 -37.61 10.05
N ASP A 729 12.52 -37.86 8.74
CA ASP A 729 11.63 -38.86 8.17
C ASP A 729 12.22 -40.27 8.32
N LYS A 730 11.86 -40.94 9.43
CA LYS A 730 12.27 -42.31 9.73
C LYS A 730 11.09 -43.27 9.63
N THR A 731 11.37 -44.56 9.50
CA THR A 731 10.36 -45.62 9.37
C THR A 731 9.61 -45.88 10.66
N THR A 732 10.28 -45.83 11.82
CA THR A 732 9.66 -46.11 13.12
C THR A 732 9.56 -44.87 14.01
N TYR A 733 8.61 -44.86 14.95
CA TYR A 733 8.49 -43.76 15.93
C TYR A 733 9.72 -43.59 16.80
N LYS A 734 10.33 -44.70 17.23
CA LYS A 734 11.56 -44.69 18.06
C LYS A 734 12.71 -43.99 17.35
N GLU A 735 12.90 -44.26 16.06
CA GLU A 735 13.92 -43.60 15.25
C GLU A 735 13.63 -42.12 15.02
N LYS A 736 12.36 -41.74 14.80
CA LYS A 736 11.96 -40.32 14.68
C LYS A 736 12.26 -39.53 15.96
N VAL A 737 11.93 -40.10 17.11
CA VAL A 737 12.23 -39.49 18.43
C VAL A 737 13.72 -39.33 18.60
N ALA A 738 14.49 -40.40 18.40
CA ALA A 738 15.95 -40.37 18.54
C ALA A 738 16.60 -39.34 17.62
N GLU A 739 16.07 -39.13 16.40
CA GLU A 739 16.59 -38.11 15.49
C GLU A 739 16.21 -36.68 15.90
N LEU A 740 14.98 -36.45 16.40
CA LEU A 740 14.55 -35.15 16.92
C LEU A 740 15.30 -34.76 18.20
N GLU A 741 15.69 -35.73 19.03
CA GLU A 741 16.50 -35.53 20.23
C GLU A 741 17.94 -35.07 19.91
N LYS A 742 18.42 -35.31 18.68
CA LYS A 742 19.67 -34.71 18.15
C LYS A 742 19.50 -33.24 17.77
N VAL A 743 18.77 -32.47 18.59
CA VAL A 743 18.58 -31.02 18.39
C VAL A 743 19.92 -30.26 18.38
N ASN A 744 20.96 -30.80 18.99
CA ASN A 744 22.29 -30.21 18.92
C ASN A 744 22.89 -30.24 17.52
N ASP A 745 22.53 -31.22 16.71
CA ASP A 745 22.99 -31.34 15.34
C ASP A 745 22.13 -30.45 14.45
N TYR A 746 20.80 -30.48 14.58
CA TYR A 746 19.91 -29.83 13.61
C TYR A 746 19.37 -28.46 14.02
N GLY A 747 19.32 -28.16 15.30
CA GLY A 747 18.75 -26.93 15.84
C GLY A 747 19.60 -25.69 15.60
N PHE A 748 18.93 -24.54 15.54
CA PHE A 748 19.61 -23.25 15.47
C PHE A 748 20.06 -22.79 16.86
N GLU A 749 21.26 -22.22 16.94
CA GLU A 749 21.79 -21.67 18.20
C GLU A 749 21.09 -20.36 18.55
N VAL A 750 20.57 -20.29 19.78
CA VAL A 750 19.89 -19.12 20.32
C VAL A 750 20.45 -18.73 21.67
N LEU A 751 20.33 -17.44 21.98
CA LEU A 751 20.55 -16.88 23.31
C LEU A 751 19.22 -16.46 23.91
N THR A 752 19.01 -16.77 25.18
CA THR A 752 17.89 -16.25 25.96
C THR A 752 18.44 -15.43 27.11
N ILE A 753 17.95 -14.20 27.28
CA ILE A 753 18.31 -13.39 28.45
C ILE A 753 17.62 -14.01 29.67
N ARG A 754 18.40 -14.42 30.68
CA ARG A 754 17.89 -15.02 31.92
C ARG A 754 17.17 -13.99 32.78
N ASN A 755 17.83 -12.86 33.06
CA ASN A 755 17.27 -11.77 33.85
C ASN A 755 17.07 -10.52 32.99
N LEU A 756 15.83 -10.31 32.53
CA LEU A 756 15.47 -9.15 31.72
C LEU A 756 15.64 -7.81 32.45
N ASN A 757 15.62 -7.82 33.79
CA ASN A 757 15.80 -6.65 34.64
C ASN A 757 17.28 -6.31 34.91
N TYR A 758 18.22 -7.16 34.47
CA TYR A 758 19.64 -6.90 34.69
C TYR A 758 20.04 -5.55 34.09
N LYS A 759 20.81 -4.80 34.88
CA LYS A 759 21.21 -3.43 34.55
C LYS A 759 22.59 -3.15 35.10
N GLU A 760 23.35 -2.37 34.33
CA GLU A 760 24.66 -1.88 34.74
C GLU A 760 24.78 -0.38 34.44
N THR A 761 25.55 0.32 35.25
CA THR A 761 25.83 1.75 35.06
C THR A 761 27.01 1.91 34.11
N ASP A 762 26.80 2.63 33.00
CA ASP A 762 27.86 2.93 32.05
C ASP A 762 28.89 3.92 32.61
N TYR A 763 30.03 4.07 31.94
CA TYR A 763 31.13 4.93 32.39
C TYR A 763 30.75 6.42 32.52
N ASN A 764 29.60 6.86 32.00
CA ASN A 764 29.08 8.24 32.15
C ASN A 764 28.02 8.33 33.27
N GLY A 765 27.91 7.32 34.13
CA GLY A 765 26.92 7.29 35.22
C GLY A 765 25.50 6.95 34.75
N LYS A 766 25.30 6.52 33.50
CA LYS A 766 23.96 6.20 33.00
C LYS A 766 23.65 4.72 33.09
N GLU A 767 22.56 4.39 33.78
CA GLU A 767 22.04 3.03 33.87
C GLU A 767 21.58 2.49 32.51
N ARG A 768 22.01 1.26 32.19
CA ARG A 768 21.66 0.53 30.97
C ARG A 768 21.02 -0.79 31.36
N LYS A 769 19.74 -0.97 31.01
CA LYS A 769 19.05 -2.27 31.13
C LYS A 769 19.36 -3.16 29.93
N ILE A 770 19.56 -4.46 30.19
CA ILE A 770 19.88 -5.45 29.17
C ILE A 770 18.76 -5.60 28.14
N ILE A 771 17.50 -5.68 28.57
CA ILE A 771 16.33 -5.82 27.70
C ILE A 771 16.15 -4.65 26.74
N GLN A 772 16.59 -3.45 27.12
CA GLN A 772 16.49 -2.25 26.29
C GLN A 772 17.67 -2.09 25.34
N ASN A 773 18.86 -2.61 25.70
CA ASN A 773 20.08 -2.44 24.93
C ASN A 773 20.95 -3.73 24.89
N PRO A 774 20.44 -4.87 24.39
CA PRO A 774 21.17 -6.15 24.48
C PRO A 774 22.55 -6.11 23.80
N SER A 775 22.71 -5.26 22.78
CA SER A 775 23.97 -5.11 22.04
C SER A 775 25.17 -4.63 22.87
N TYR A 776 24.94 -3.95 24.01
CA TYR A 776 26.03 -3.55 24.91
C TYR A 776 26.54 -4.73 25.74
N PHE A 777 25.69 -5.74 25.98
CA PHE A 777 25.99 -6.89 26.82
C PHE A 777 26.41 -8.11 26.00
N LEU A 778 25.98 -8.21 24.75
CA LEU A 778 26.32 -9.34 23.88
C LEU A 778 27.73 -9.28 23.31
N LYS A 779 28.17 -8.11 22.86
CA LYS A 779 29.45 -7.95 22.17
C LYS A 779 30.54 -7.52 23.15
N LYS A 780 31.54 -8.38 23.37
CA LYS A 780 32.68 -8.14 24.27
C LYS A 780 33.23 -6.72 24.15
N GLU A 781 33.59 -6.28 22.96
CA GLU A 781 34.21 -4.95 22.77
C GLU A 781 33.25 -3.80 23.14
N ASN A 782 31.95 -3.99 22.93
CA ASN A 782 30.97 -2.99 23.35
C ASN A 782 30.85 -2.95 24.87
N TYR A 783 30.85 -4.10 25.52
CA TYR A 783 30.72 -4.22 26.98
C TYR A 783 31.89 -3.54 27.68
N LEU A 784 33.12 -3.94 27.32
CA LEU A 784 34.35 -3.37 27.89
C LEU A 784 34.39 -1.85 27.73
N ARG A 785 34.06 -1.35 26.54
CA ARG A 785 34.03 0.09 26.26
C ARG A 785 32.91 0.84 26.98
N THR A 786 31.74 0.23 27.15
CA THR A 786 30.55 0.92 27.69
C THR A 786 30.57 0.94 29.22
N PHE A 787 31.08 -0.11 29.86
CA PHE A 787 31.06 -0.25 31.32
C PHE A 787 32.44 -0.12 31.97
N ASN A 788 33.51 0.03 31.17
CA ASN A 788 34.89 0.10 31.64
C ASN A 788 35.27 -1.10 32.54
N LYS A 789 34.94 -2.31 32.07
CA LYS A 789 35.13 -3.59 32.80
C LYS A 789 36.20 -4.45 32.13
N SER A 790 36.69 -5.46 32.84
CA SER A 790 37.62 -6.46 32.32
C SER A 790 36.92 -7.52 31.46
N GLU A 791 37.71 -8.26 30.68
CA GLU A 791 37.21 -9.42 29.95
C GLU A 791 36.65 -10.51 30.88
N THR A 792 37.27 -10.74 32.04
CA THR A 792 36.77 -11.69 33.04
C THR A 792 35.38 -11.30 33.54
N ALA A 793 35.13 -10.01 33.76
CA ALA A 793 33.81 -9.51 34.13
C ALA A 793 32.79 -9.70 33.01
N TYR A 794 33.18 -9.50 31.75
CA TYR A 794 32.32 -9.80 30.60
C TYR A 794 31.94 -11.28 30.55
N GLN A 795 32.91 -12.21 30.69
CA GLN A 795 32.62 -13.64 30.62
C GLN A 795 31.67 -14.09 31.73
N LYS A 796 31.87 -13.56 32.95
CA LYS A 796 30.97 -13.79 34.09
C LYS A 796 29.55 -13.28 33.78
N MET A 797 29.42 -12.00 33.38
CA MET A 797 28.14 -11.41 33.01
C MET A 797 27.46 -12.19 31.88
N PHE A 798 28.21 -12.53 30.82
CA PHE A 798 27.64 -13.23 29.67
C PHE A 798 27.08 -14.61 30.07
N THR A 799 27.81 -15.35 30.90
CA THR A 799 27.41 -16.69 31.39
C THR A 799 26.22 -16.62 32.34
N GLU A 800 26.19 -15.62 33.23
CA GLU A 800 25.11 -15.43 34.21
C GLU A 800 23.83 -14.89 33.57
N GLN A 801 23.94 -14.05 32.54
CA GLN A 801 22.79 -13.34 31.96
C GLN A 801 22.27 -13.93 30.67
N PHE A 802 23.06 -14.72 29.93
CA PHE A 802 22.63 -15.35 28.69
C PHE A 802 22.68 -16.88 28.78
N GLU A 803 21.55 -17.50 28.45
CA GLU A 803 21.44 -18.93 28.30
C GLU A 803 21.57 -19.33 26.83
N LYS A 804 22.50 -20.23 26.52
CA LYS A 804 22.64 -20.83 25.19
C LYS A 804 21.73 -22.05 25.08
N LYS A 805 20.91 -22.12 24.03
CA LYS A 805 20.13 -23.31 23.66
C LYS A 805 20.22 -23.57 22.17
N LYS A 806 19.91 -24.81 21.78
CA LYS A 806 19.59 -25.17 20.39
C LYS A 806 18.15 -25.64 20.34
N LEU A 807 17.39 -25.10 19.40
CA LEU A 807 15.96 -25.36 19.26
C LEU A 807 15.59 -25.61 17.79
N LEU A 808 14.49 -26.33 17.56
CA LEU A 808 13.89 -26.47 16.23
C LEU A 808 12.77 -25.44 15.98
N THR A 809 12.36 -24.68 17.00
CA THR A 809 11.28 -23.70 16.89
C THR A 809 11.62 -22.40 17.63
N LEU A 810 11.04 -21.27 17.19
CA LEU A 810 11.36 -19.93 17.68
C LEU A 810 10.17 -18.95 17.57
N ASP A 811 9.87 -18.23 18.65
CA ASP A 811 8.93 -17.10 18.64
C ASP A 811 9.55 -15.91 17.87
N LEU A 812 9.06 -15.64 16.66
CA LEU A 812 9.52 -14.54 15.83
C LEU A 812 9.03 -13.17 16.32
N THR A 813 8.06 -13.15 17.23
CA THR A 813 7.48 -11.93 17.79
C THR A 813 8.47 -11.21 18.67
N THR A 814 9.26 -11.95 19.45
CA THR A 814 10.24 -11.42 20.38
C THR A 814 11.69 -11.65 19.94
N ALA A 815 11.93 -12.61 19.03
CA ALA A 815 13.27 -12.91 18.57
C ALA A 815 13.88 -11.79 17.70
N LYS A 816 15.19 -11.59 17.87
CA LYS A 816 15.94 -10.61 17.09
C LYS A 816 17.37 -11.06 16.84
N VAL A 817 17.86 -10.80 15.63
CA VAL A 817 19.29 -10.95 15.33
C VAL A 817 20.03 -9.71 15.86
N ILE A 818 20.87 -9.90 16.87
CA ILE A 818 21.65 -8.85 17.52
C ILE A 818 23.11 -9.29 17.54
N CYS A 819 23.99 -8.48 16.95
CA CYS A 819 25.44 -8.76 16.90
C CYS A 819 25.82 -10.14 16.33
N GLY A 820 25.00 -10.71 15.44
CA GLY A 820 25.24 -12.03 14.83
C GLY A 820 24.63 -13.20 15.60
N HIS A 821 24.00 -12.95 16.76
CA HIS A 821 23.29 -13.97 17.54
C HIS A 821 21.78 -13.78 17.41
N ILE A 822 21.03 -14.88 17.46
CA ILE A 822 19.58 -14.85 17.63
C ILE A 822 19.30 -14.78 19.13
N VAL A 823 18.65 -13.71 19.57
CA VAL A 823 18.22 -13.56 20.97
C VAL A 823 16.71 -13.77 21.00
N THR A 824 16.24 -14.80 21.70
CA THR A 824 14.82 -15.23 21.74
C THR A 824 13.93 -14.13 22.30
N ASN A 825 14.34 -13.44 23.36
CA ASN A 825 13.64 -12.32 23.99
C ASN A 825 14.31 -10.97 23.68
N GLY A 826 14.86 -10.82 22.48
CA GLY A 826 15.68 -9.67 22.07
C GLY A 826 14.91 -8.39 21.70
N ASP A 827 13.60 -8.47 21.43
CA ASP A 827 12.76 -7.32 21.05
C ASP A 827 11.43 -7.20 21.81
N VAL A 828 11.38 -7.71 23.05
CA VAL A 828 10.26 -7.49 23.98
C VAL A 828 9.79 -6.02 24.01
N PRO A 829 10.65 -4.98 23.97
CA PRO A 829 10.19 -3.59 23.92
C PRO A 829 9.29 -3.23 22.73
N ALA A 830 9.54 -3.79 21.54
CA ALA A 830 8.72 -3.48 20.37
C ALA A 830 7.33 -4.12 20.51
N LEU A 831 7.27 -5.36 21.01
CA LEU A 831 6.04 -6.06 21.29
C LEU A 831 5.23 -5.35 22.38
N PHE A 832 5.87 -4.99 23.50
CA PHE A 832 5.27 -4.22 24.59
C PHE A 832 4.62 -2.92 24.07
N ASN A 833 5.34 -2.17 23.24
CA ASN A 833 4.82 -0.93 22.65
C ASN A 833 3.61 -1.19 21.74
N LEU A 834 3.58 -2.30 20.98
CA LEU A 834 2.44 -2.65 20.15
C LEU A 834 1.20 -2.91 21.01
N TRP A 835 1.33 -3.72 22.06
CA TRP A 835 0.26 -4.02 22.99
C TRP A 835 -0.22 -2.78 23.75
N LEU A 836 0.69 -1.91 24.18
CA LEU A 836 0.34 -0.64 24.80
C LEU A 836 -0.46 0.26 23.85
N LYS A 837 -0.09 0.33 22.56
CA LYS A 837 -0.84 1.12 21.57
C LYS A 837 -2.20 0.50 21.21
N HIS A 838 -2.28 -0.82 21.15
CA HIS A 838 -3.55 -1.53 20.99
C HIS A 838 -4.48 -1.24 22.18
N ALA A 839 -3.98 -1.34 23.41
CA ALA A 839 -4.73 -1.00 24.62
C ALA A 839 -5.25 0.44 24.61
N GLN A 840 -4.41 1.41 24.22
CA GLN A 840 -4.80 2.81 24.04
C GLN A 840 -5.90 2.99 22.99
N ARG A 841 -5.88 2.19 21.92
CA ARG A 841 -6.90 2.25 20.86
C ARG A 841 -8.25 1.73 21.33
N ASN A 842 -8.26 0.61 22.04
CA ASN A 842 -9.50 0.05 22.57
C ASN A 842 -10.17 1.02 23.55
N ILE A 843 -9.39 1.69 24.40
CA ILE A 843 -9.91 2.72 25.31
C ILE A 843 -10.48 3.91 24.53
N PHE A 844 -9.79 4.36 23.47
CA PHE A 844 -10.29 5.43 22.61
C PHE A 844 -11.61 5.06 21.92
N GLU A 845 -11.73 3.84 21.37
CA GLU A 845 -12.95 3.37 20.69
C GLU A 845 -14.17 3.26 21.64
N MET A 846 -13.92 3.09 22.94
CA MET A 846 -14.96 2.93 23.95
C MET A 846 -15.43 4.24 24.58
N ASN A 847 -14.61 5.28 24.57
CA ASN A 847 -15.00 6.61 24.99
C ASN A 847 -15.77 7.31 23.85
N ASP A 848 -16.88 7.99 24.18
CA ASP A 848 -17.57 8.84 23.21
C ASP A 848 -16.85 10.19 23.13
N HIS A 849 -16.09 10.39 22.06
CA HIS A 849 -15.29 11.60 21.86
C HIS A 849 -16.01 12.65 21.00
N ILE A 850 -17.30 12.46 20.66
CA ILE A 850 -18.00 13.28 19.65
C ILE A 850 -18.85 14.42 20.26
N GLN A 851 -19.19 14.44 21.55
CA GLN A 851 -19.88 15.59 22.19
C GLN A 851 -19.41 15.86 23.62
N LYS A 852 -19.30 17.15 24.00
CA LYS A 852 -18.82 17.60 25.33
C LYS A 852 -19.82 17.36 26.47
N GLU A 853 -21.08 17.08 26.17
CA GLU A 853 -22.19 17.07 27.15
C GLU A 853 -22.73 15.67 27.48
N THR A 854 -22.24 14.60 26.87
CA THR A 854 -22.66 13.19 27.12
C THR A 854 -21.47 12.22 27.25
N ALA A 855 -20.28 12.73 27.57
CA ALA A 855 -19.02 12.00 27.41
C ALA A 855 -18.95 10.74 28.29
N LYS A 856 -19.06 9.57 27.65
CA LYS A 856 -18.75 8.29 28.29
C LYS A 856 -17.31 8.32 28.82
N LYS A 857 -17.16 8.11 30.13
CA LYS A 857 -15.87 8.03 30.82
C LYS A 857 -15.62 6.61 31.27
N ILE A 858 -14.55 6.01 30.78
CA ILE A 858 -14.06 4.73 31.29
C ILE A 858 -13.19 4.97 32.51
N VAL A 859 -13.34 4.15 33.54
CA VAL A 859 -12.44 4.10 34.70
C VAL A 859 -11.96 2.67 34.88
N LEU A 860 -10.65 2.49 35.00
CA LEU A 860 -10.05 1.19 35.29
C LEU A 860 -9.92 1.02 36.81
N LYS A 861 -10.43 -0.09 37.34
CA LYS A 861 -10.41 -0.40 38.79
C LYS A 861 -9.84 -1.79 39.06
N ASN A 862 -9.13 -1.96 40.16
CA ASN A 862 -8.61 -3.28 40.58
C ASN A 862 -9.67 -4.15 41.30
N GLN A 863 -10.79 -3.55 41.67
CA GLN A 863 -11.92 -4.18 42.33
C GLN A 863 -13.19 -3.40 42.01
N LEU A 864 -14.35 -4.04 42.12
CA LEU A 864 -15.64 -3.36 42.03
C LEU A 864 -16.09 -3.02 43.44
N ASP A 865 -16.10 -1.72 43.75
CA ASP A 865 -16.30 -1.22 45.10
C ASP A 865 -17.78 -1.16 45.48
N THR A 866 -18.68 -1.05 44.50
CA THR A 866 -20.13 -0.92 44.73
C THR A 866 -20.90 -2.18 44.31
N ASP A 867 -22.02 -2.44 44.98
CA ASP A 867 -22.88 -3.59 44.63
C ASP A 867 -23.54 -3.41 43.26
N ASN A 868 -23.80 -2.17 42.85
CA ASN A 868 -24.30 -1.86 41.51
C ASN A 868 -23.26 -2.23 40.42
N GLU A 869 -21.97 -1.94 40.66
CA GLU A 869 -20.89 -2.38 39.75
C GLU A 869 -20.78 -3.90 39.67
N LYS A 870 -20.83 -4.60 40.81
CA LYS A 870 -20.81 -6.07 40.86
C LYS A 870 -22.01 -6.67 40.13
N LEU A 871 -23.21 -6.10 40.31
CA LEU A 871 -24.43 -6.54 39.65
C LEU A 871 -24.34 -6.36 38.13
N LYS A 872 -23.89 -5.18 37.66
CA LYS A 872 -23.66 -4.91 36.23
C LYS A 872 -22.61 -5.84 35.62
N PHE A 873 -21.56 -6.18 36.36
CA PHE A 873 -20.59 -7.17 35.91
C PHE A 873 -21.19 -8.59 35.85
N ALA A 874 -22.00 -8.97 36.84
CA ALA A 874 -22.69 -10.25 36.86
C ALA A 874 -23.65 -10.40 35.68
N GLU A 875 -24.36 -9.32 35.31
CA GLU A 875 -25.20 -9.25 34.11
C GLU A 875 -24.38 -9.52 32.84
N TYR A 876 -23.22 -8.87 32.67
CA TYR A 876 -22.36 -9.05 31.52
C TYR A 876 -21.83 -10.47 31.32
N ILE A 877 -21.32 -11.10 32.38
CA ILE A 877 -20.72 -12.45 32.28
C ILE A 877 -21.78 -13.55 32.14
N SER A 878 -23.06 -13.18 32.06
CA SER A 878 -24.19 -14.10 31.99
C SER A 878 -24.74 -14.26 30.58
N LYS A 879 -25.46 -15.36 30.37
CA LYS A 879 -26.28 -15.58 29.18
C LYS A 879 -27.56 -14.78 29.34
N GLU A 880 -27.73 -13.73 28.56
CA GLU A 880 -28.88 -12.80 28.59
C GLU A 880 -30.24 -13.50 28.81
N LYS A 881 -30.52 -14.58 28.04
CA LYS A 881 -31.76 -15.37 28.15
C LYS A 881 -31.95 -16.11 29.47
N GLU A 882 -30.88 -16.52 30.14
CA GLU A 882 -30.93 -17.26 31.41
C GLU A 882 -30.83 -16.31 32.61
N PHE A 883 -30.06 -15.23 32.48
CA PHE A 883 -29.96 -14.17 33.48
C PHE A 883 -31.29 -13.41 33.65
N GLY A 884 -31.98 -13.12 32.54
CA GLY A 884 -33.30 -12.48 32.56
C GLY A 884 -34.41 -13.30 33.24
N LYS A 885 -34.18 -14.60 33.49
CA LYS A 885 -35.09 -15.49 34.24
C LYS A 885 -34.83 -15.50 35.74
N LEU A 886 -33.78 -14.82 36.21
CA LEU A 886 -33.51 -14.64 37.63
C LEU A 886 -34.37 -13.49 38.16
N ASN A 887 -35.00 -13.68 39.31
CA ASN A 887 -35.61 -12.56 40.04
C ASN A 887 -34.51 -11.74 40.78
N ASP A 888 -34.88 -10.63 41.41
CA ASP A 888 -33.88 -9.71 41.98
C ASP A 888 -33.11 -10.30 43.18
N ASP A 889 -33.74 -11.17 44.00
CA ASP A 889 -33.06 -11.93 45.06
C ASP A 889 -32.06 -12.93 44.47
N GLU A 890 -32.46 -13.64 43.41
CA GLU A 890 -31.62 -14.60 42.71
C GLU A 890 -30.45 -13.92 41.98
N LYS A 891 -30.65 -12.72 41.41
CA LYS A 891 -29.58 -11.91 40.81
C LYS A 891 -28.57 -11.45 41.87
N MET A 892 -29.05 -11.06 43.05
CA MET A 892 -28.19 -10.68 44.17
C MET A 892 -27.37 -11.87 44.68
N LYS A 893 -28.01 -13.04 44.87
CA LYS A 893 -27.32 -14.30 45.23
C LYS A 893 -26.34 -14.75 44.15
N TYR A 894 -26.69 -14.61 42.89
CA TYR A 894 -25.78 -14.90 41.77
C TYR A 894 -24.57 -13.95 41.77
N THR A 895 -24.78 -12.66 42.04
CA THR A 895 -23.69 -11.68 42.17
C THR A 895 -22.75 -12.04 43.32
N LYS A 896 -23.28 -12.45 44.48
CA LYS A 896 -22.47 -13.02 45.57
C LYS A 896 -21.73 -14.29 45.15
N TRP A 897 -22.38 -15.19 44.41
CA TRP A 897 -21.77 -16.42 43.90
C TRP A 897 -20.59 -16.17 42.93
N ILE A 898 -20.57 -15.00 42.27
CA ILE A 898 -19.49 -14.54 41.38
C ILE A 898 -18.33 -13.89 42.15
N PHE A 899 -18.61 -13.10 43.20
CA PHE A 899 -17.63 -12.23 43.86
C PHE A 899 -17.26 -12.64 45.30
N GLU A 900 -17.91 -13.63 45.87
CA GLU A 900 -17.67 -14.08 47.23
C GLU A 900 -17.18 -15.52 47.25
N ASP A 901 -16.64 -15.92 48.40
CA ASP A 901 -16.21 -17.29 48.62
C ASP A 901 -17.44 -18.22 48.59
N ARG A 902 -17.39 -19.23 47.71
CA ARG A 902 -18.50 -20.17 47.52
C ARG A 902 -18.67 -21.08 48.72
N ASP A 903 -17.62 -21.29 49.49
CA ASP A 903 -17.63 -22.14 50.68
C ASP A 903 -18.19 -21.42 51.92
N GLN A 904 -18.30 -20.08 51.88
CA GLN A 904 -18.85 -19.26 52.97
C GLN A 904 -20.33 -18.92 52.77
N ASN A 905 -20.85 -19.10 51.56
CA ASN A 905 -22.23 -18.81 51.20
C ASN A 905 -22.97 -20.14 50.97
N ASN A 906 -23.93 -20.47 51.85
CA ASN A 906 -24.72 -21.71 51.78
C ASN A 906 -25.69 -21.69 50.58
N PHE A 907 -25.18 -21.85 49.35
CA PHE A 907 -26.00 -21.98 48.14
C PHE A 907 -26.56 -23.40 48.02
N THR A 908 -27.86 -23.53 47.76
CA THR A 908 -28.50 -24.82 47.53
C THR A 908 -27.96 -25.50 46.26
N GLU A 909 -28.12 -26.82 46.16
CA GLU A 909 -27.71 -27.57 44.96
C GLU A 909 -28.46 -27.10 43.69
N VAL A 910 -29.72 -26.67 43.86
CA VAL A 910 -30.56 -26.12 42.79
C VAL A 910 -30.02 -24.77 42.32
N GLU A 911 -29.69 -23.85 43.24
CA GLU A 911 -29.09 -22.55 42.93
C GLU A 911 -27.74 -22.73 42.22
N ASN A 912 -26.88 -23.63 42.71
CA ASN A 912 -25.59 -23.92 42.08
C ASN A 912 -25.73 -24.43 40.64
N LYS A 913 -26.70 -25.31 40.36
CA LYS A 913 -26.99 -25.77 38.98
C LYS A 913 -27.54 -24.63 38.12
N LYS A 914 -28.41 -23.78 38.67
CA LYS A 914 -29.02 -22.63 37.98
C LYS A 914 -27.98 -21.56 37.64
N PHE A 915 -27.13 -21.18 38.59
CA PHE A 915 -26.05 -20.19 38.40
C PHE A 915 -24.98 -20.67 37.41
N LYS A 916 -24.57 -21.94 37.46
CA LYS A 916 -23.67 -22.53 36.45
C LYS A 916 -24.24 -22.48 35.03
N ARG A 917 -25.56 -22.59 34.87
CA ARG A 917 -26.24 -22.47 33.56
C ARG A 917 -26.30 -21.01 33.07
N CYS A 918 -26.50 -20.07 34.00
CA CYS A 918 -26.54 -18.63 33.72
C CYS A 918 -25.18 -18.08 33.28
N GLN A 919 -24.08 -18.59 33.81
CA GLN A 919 -22.74 -18.09 33.48
C GLN A 919 -22.34 -18.38 32.02
N LYS A 920 -22.03 -17.32 31.26
CA LYS A 920 -21.47 -17.37 29.90
C LYS A 920 -19.94 -17.47 29.95
N ILE A 921 -19.32 -16.71 30.87
CA ILE A 921 -17.87 -16.69 31.08
C ILE A 921 -17.56 -17.37 32.42
N TYR A 922 -17.07 -18.61 32.38
CA TYR A 922 -16.79 -19.41 33.57
C TYR A 922 -15.65 -18.82 34.42
N GLY A 923 -15.91 -18.53 35.70
CA GLY A 923 -14.91 -18.01 36.65
C GLY A 923 -15.50 -17.65 38.02
N ASN A 924 -14.65 -17.59 39.04
CA ASN A 924 -14.92 -16.98 40.35
C ASN A 924 -13.99 -15.78 40.53
N TYR A 925 -14.54 -14.64 40.95
CA TYR A 925 -13.90 -13.33 41.02
C TYR A 925 -13.78 -12.83 42.47
N SER A 926 -13.79 -13.74 43.44
CA SER A 926 -13.67 -13.39 44.85
C SER A 926 -12.30 -12.80 45.21
N THR A 927 -12.32 -11.90 46.20
CA THR A 927 -11.12 -11.17 46.69
C THR A 927 -10.01 -12.10 47.21
N LYS A 928 -10.33 -13.35 47.56
CA LYS A 928 -9.36 -14.38 47.98
C LYS A 928 -8.68 -15.10 46.80
N ALA A 929 -9.30 -15.12 45.62
CA ALA A 929 -8.68 -15.71 44.43
C ALA A 929 -7.61 -14.75 43.89
N LYS A 930 -6.34 -15.03 44.19
CA LYS A 930 -5.09 -14.27 43.92
C LYS A 930 -4.83 -13.88 42.45
N ALA A 931 -5.76 -13.20 41.80
CA ALA A 931 -5.62 -12.71 40.46
C ALA A 931 -6.02 -11.22 40.48
N PRO A 932 -5.09 -10.26 40.29
CA PRO A 932 -5.48 -8.88 40.06
C PRO A 932 -6.37 -8.85 38.81
N VAL A 933 -7.65 -8.54 38.98
CA VAL A 933 -8.63 -8.35 37.90
C VAL A 933 -8.79 -6.85 37.75
N LEU A 934 -8.57 -6.36 36.53
CA LEU A 934 -8.88 -4.97 36.19
C LEU A 934 -10.28 -4.93 35.58
N PHE A 935 -11.15 -4.14 36.16
CA PHE A 935 -12.50 -3.88 35.70
C PHE A 935 -12.56 -2.53 35.00
N ALA A 936 -13.33 -2.44 33.91
CA ALA A 936 -13.63 -1.18 33.24
C ALA A 936 -15.08 -0.78 33.56
N SER A 937 -15.23 0.30 34.31
CA SER A 937 -16.53 0.89 34.62
C SER A 937 -16.76 2.07 33.68
N CYS A 938 -17.87 2.04 32.93
CA CYS A 938 -18.29 3.10 32.04
C CYS A 938 -19.35 3.97 32.72
N PHE A 939 -19.05 5.27 32.82
CA PHE A 939 -19.96 6.27 33.37
C PHE A 939 -20.41 7.23 32.27
N ILE A 940 -21.67 7.66 32.29
CA ILE A 940 -22.13 8.88 31.61
C ILE A 940 -22.46 9.85 32.75
N ASP A 941 -21.78 10.99 32.76
CA ASP A 941 -21.75 11.92 33.90
C ASP A 941 -21.33 11.24 35.21
N GLU A 942 -22.26 11.02 36.14
CA GLU A 942 -22.05 10.32 37.42
C GLU A 942 -22.76 8.95 37.46
N GLU A 943 -23.51 8.58 36.43
CA GLU A 943 -24.30 7.35 36.40
C GLU A 943 -23.52 6.19 35.76
N LEU A 944 -23.46 5.06 36.45
CA LEU A 944 -22.84 3.83 35.96
C LEU A 944 -23.73 3.19 34.88
N GLN A 945 -23.29 3.25 33.63
CA GLN A 945 -24.03 2.70 32.50
C GLN A 945 -23.77 1.20 32.31
N SER A 946 -22.50 0.81 32.35
CA SER A 946 -22.09 -0.59 32.28
C SER A 946 -20.78 -0.79 33.02
N VAL A 947 -20.63 -1.95 33.62
CA VAL A 947 -19.30 -2.52 33.88
C VAL A 947 -19.16 -3.56 32.79
N THR A 948 -18.15 -3.38 31.93
CA THR A 948 -17.77 -4.16 30.73
C THR A 948 -18.37 -3.74 29.37
N ASP A 949 -17.71 -2.80 28.72
CA ASP A 949 -17.32 -3.03 27.34
C ASP A 949 -15.78 -3.18 27.32
N ILE A 950 -15.32 -4.24 26.67
CA ILE A 950 -14.01 -4.95 26.77
C ILE A 950 -12.74 -4.11 27.09
N PHE A 951 -12.25 -4.19 28.33
CA PHE A 951 -10.81 -4.04 28.61
C PHE A 951 -10.30 -5.23 29.41
N ASP A 952 -10.16 -6.41 28.77
CA ASP A 952 -9.56 -7.56 29.43
C ASP A 952 -8.03 -7.48 29.43
N VAL A 953 -7.47 -6.65 30.32
CA VAL A 953 -6.02 -6.54 30.57
C VAL A 953 -5.41 -7.88 30.98
N ARG A 954 -6.23 -8.80 31.51
CA ARG A 954 -5.79 -10.14 31.93
C ARG A 954 -5.26 -10.95 30.75
N HIS A 955 -5.69 -10.65 29.53
CA HIS A 955 -5.15 -11.27 28.32
C HIS A 955 -3.91 -10.55 27.76
N ILE A 956 -3.81 -9.23 27.93
CA ILE A 956 -2.80 -8.41 27.26
C ILE A 956 -1.46 -8.40 28.00
N PHE A 957 -1.46 -8.16 29.33
CA PHE A 957 -0.21 -7.98 30.09
C PHE A 957 0.06 -9.10 31.11
N LYS A 958 -0.99 -9.68 31.70
CA LYS A 958 -0.85 -10.63 32.82
C LYS A 958 -0.28 -12.01 32.44
N LYS A 959 -0.35 -12.40 31.16
CA LYS A 959 0.28 -13.63 30.63
C LYS A 959 1.74 -13.43 30.20
N ARG A 960 2.31 -12.22 30.37
CA ARG A 960 3.58 -11.80 29.78
C ARG A 960 4.48 -11.13 30.82
N GLU A 961 5.03 -11.94 31.74
CA GLU A 961 5.96 -11.49 32.78
C GLU A 961 7.17 -10.72 32.22
N ASP A 962 7.54 -10.98 30.97
CA ASP A 962 8.58 -10.27 30.24
C ASP A 962 8.29 -8.76 30.08
N PHE A 963 7.03 -8.33 30.10
CA PHE A 963 6.67 -6.91 30.07
C PHE A 963 6.97 -6.19 31.38
N TYR A 964 6.86 -6.88 32.52
CA TYR A 964 7.14 -6.30 33.83
C TYR A 964 8.61 -5.93 34.02
N ALA A 965 9.51 -6.49 33.20
CA ALA A 965 10.90 -6.05 33.16
C ALA A 965 11.11 -4.66 32.52
N LEU A 966 10.13 -4.18 31.74
CA LEU A 966 10.15 -2.85 31.14
C LEU A 966 9.49 -1.83 32.04
N LYS A 967 8.29 -2.15 32.52
CA LYS A 967 7.44 -1.30 33.36
C LYS A 967 6.63 -2.15 34.32
N THR A 968 6.53 -1.73 35.58
CA THR A 968 5.68 -2.45 36.54
C THR A 968 4.23 -2.43 36.11
N GLU A 969 3.42 -3.32 36.69
CA GLU A 969 1.99 -3.35 36.42
C GLU A 969 1.33 -1.99 36.73
N GLU A 970 1.74 -1.34 37.82
CA GLU A 970 1.27 -0.01 38.23
C GLU A 970 1.68 1.07 37.22
N GLU A 971 2.93 1.05 36.73
CA GLU A 971 3.37 1.99 35.71
C GLU A 971 2.60 1.84 34.39
N ILE A 972 2.28 0.59 34.01
CA ILE A 972 1.49 0.30 32.81
C ILE A 972 0.07 0.84 32.99
N LYS A 973 -0.56 0.58 34.15
CA LYS A 973 -1.88 1.14 34.50
C LYS A 973 -1.85 2.66 34.44
N GLN A 974 -0.89 3.31 35.10
CA GLN A 974 -0.75 4.77 35.06
C GLN A 974 -0.56 5.33 33.64
N LEU A 975 0.16 4.64 32.75
CA LEU A 975 0.30 5.06 31.35
C LEU A 975 -1.00 4.95 30.55
N ILE A 976 -1.83 3.98 30.90
CA ILE A 976 -3.14 3.75 30.29
C ILE A 976 -4.16 4.76 30.85
N ASP A 977 -4.20 4.94 32.16
CA ASP A 977 -5.07 5.90 32.85
C ASP A 977 -4.71 7.34 32.50
N SER A 978 -3.43 7.69 32.41
CA SER A 978 -3.00 9.01 31.95
C SER A 978 -3.40 9.27 30.51
N TYR A 979 -3.41 8.25 29.63
CA TYR A 979 -3.94 8.41 28.28
C TYR A 979 -5.44 8.71 28.30
N ASN A 980 -6.18 8.04 29.18
CA ASN A 980 -7.62 8.15 29.34
C ASN A 980 -8.10 9.42 30.08
N THR A 981 -7.27 10.05 30.91
CA THR A 981 -7.66 11.19 31.78
C THR A 981 -7.06 12.52 31.36
N ASN A 982 -5.93 12.52 30.65
CA ASN A 982 -5.21 13.74 30.34
C ASN A 982 -5.83 14.44 29.12
N ARG A 983 -6.33 15.67 29.29
CA ARG A 983 -6.98 16.44 28.20
C ARG A 983 -6.08 16.65 26.99
N ALA A 984 -4.75 16.64 27.16
CA ALA A 984 -3.78 16.76 26.07
C ALA A 984 -3.49 15.45 25.31
N SER A 985 -3.88 14.27 25.84
CA SER A 985 -3.82 12.98 25.12
C SER A 985 -5.09 12.67 24.33
N HIS A 986 -6.19 13.38 24.61
CA HIS A 986 -7.43 13.39 23.80
C HIS A 986 -7.24 14.05 22.41
N ASP A 987 -6.10 14.72 22.19
CA ASP A 987 -5.73 15.31 20.89
C ASP A 987 -5.14 14.30 19.88
N ILE A 988 -4.90 13.04 20.30
CA ILE A 988 -4.38 11.99 19.41
C ILE A 988 -5.56 11.38 18.66
N SER A 989 -5.81 11.85 17.44
CA SER A 989 -6.81 11.29 16.53
C SER A 989 -6.59 9.80 16.26
N ASN A 990 -7.65 9.04 15.98
CA ASN A 990 -7.61 7.64 15.57
C ASN A 990 -6.54 7.37 14.49
N GLU A 991 -6.39 8.27 13.52
CA GLU A 991 -5.40 8.16 12.45
C GLU A 991 -3.96 8.17 12.96
N GLU A 992 -3.65 8.96 13.99
CA GLU A 992 -2.30 9.05 14.57
C GLU A 992 -1.96 7.78 15.35
N LEU A 993 -2.94 7.24 16.09
CA LEU A 993 -2.78 6.00 16.84
C LEU A 993 -2.62 4.80 15.89
N ASP A 994 -3.43 4.73 14.84
CA ASP A 994 -3.32 3.72 13.78
C ASP A 994 -1.98 3.78 13.05
N LEU A 995 -1.47 4.98 12.78
CA LEU A 995 -0.14 5.17 12.22
C LEU A 995 0.96 4.66 13.17
N LYS A 996 0.85 4.91 14.47
CA LYS A 996 1.80 4.40 15.49
C LYS A 996 1.76 2.87 15.56
N ILE A 997 0.56 2.28 15.63
CA ILE A 997 0.36 0.82 15.58
C ILE A 997 1.01 0.24 14.33
N LEU A 998 0.72 0.81 13.16
CA LEU A 998 1.27 0.36 11.87
C LEU A 998 2.80 0.44 11.83
N ASN A 999 3.39 1.49 12.40
CA ASN A 999 4.85 1.64 12.45
C ASN A 999 5.49 0.57 13.35
N THR A 1000 4.88 0.27 14.51
CA THR A 1000 5.37 -0.78 15.40
C THR A 1000 5.21 -2.17 14.76
N LYS A 1001 4.10 -2.46 14.09
CA LYS A 1001 3.92 -3.68 13.29
C LYS A 1001 5.02 -3.86 12.26
N LYS A 1002 5.34 -2.80 11.51
CA LYS A 1002 6.41 -2.83 10.49
C LYS A 1002 7.78 -3.12 11.10
N ALA A 1003 8.04 -2.62 12.32
CA ALA A 1003 9.29 -2.90 13.03
C ALA A 1003 9.39 -4.38 13.42
N LEU A 1004 8.35 -4.94 14.06
CA LEU A 1004 8.29 -6.36 14.44
C LEU A 1004 8.45 -7.28 13.22
N VAL A 1005 7.71 -7.01 12.15
CA VAL A 1005 7.81 -7.76 10.89
C VAL A 1005 9.23 -7.68 10.30
N ALA A 1006 9.87 -6.52 10.34
CA ALA A 1006 11.23 -6.39 9.83
C ALA A 1006 12.22 -7.25 10.62
N ASN A 1007 12.04 -7.41 11.94
CA ASN A 1007 12.86 -8.31 12.75
C ASN A 1007 12.59 -9.77 12.41
N ALA A 1008 11.32 -10.20 12.35
CA ALA A 1008 10.93 -11.56 12.00
C ALA A 1008 11.51 -11.97 10.64
N VAL A 1009 11.37 -11.12 9.62
CA VAL A 1009 11.97 -11.32 8.29
C VAL A 1009 13.50 -11.36 8.37
N GLY A 1010 14.12 -10.56 9.23
CA GLY A 1010 15.57 -10.57 9.45
C GLY A 1010 16.07 -11.86 10.07
N VAL A 1011 15.34 -12.43 11.04
CA VAL A 1011 15.63 -13.73 11.66
C VAL A 1011 15.48 -14.85 10.63
N ILE A 1012 14.38 -14.88 9.88
CA ILE A 1012 14.15 -15.87 8.82
C ILE A 1012 15.25 -15.80 7.75
N ASP A 1013 15.61 -14.61 7.27
CA ASP A 1013 16.70 -14.42 6.29
C ASP A 1013 18.06 -14.90 6.83
N PHE A 1014 18.32 -14.64 8.11
CA PHE A 1014 19.56 -15.06 8.76
C PHE A 1014 19.65 -16.59 8.85
N LEU A 1015 18.57 -17.25 9.28
CA LEU A 1015 18.48 -18.70 9.39
C LEU A 1015 18.51 -19.38 8.01
N TYR A 1016 17.79 -18.82 7.03
CA TYR A 1016 17.77 -19.34 5.66
C TYR A 1016 19.19 -19.46 5.10
N LYS A 1017 19.95 -18.35 5.14
CA LYS A 1017 21.35 -18.31 4.69
C LYS A 1017 22.30 -19.16 5.53
N HIS A 1018 21.94 -19.47 6.77
CA HIS A 1018 22.73 -20.35 7.61
C HIS A 1018 22.57 -21.80 7.12
N TYR A 1019 21.34 -22.28 6.95
CA TYR A 1019 21.07 -23.64 6.52
C TYR A 1019 21.40 -23.89 5.05
N GLU A 1020 21.16 -22.90 4.18
CA GLU A 1020 21.56 -22.94 2.76
C GLU A 1020 23.07 -23.22 2.63
N ARG A 1021 23.90 -22.45 3.34
CA ARG A 1021 25.37 -22.65 3.35
C ARG A 1021 25.78 -23.96 4.01
N ARG A 1022 25.08 -24.37 5.07
CA ARG A 1022 25.40 -25.58 5.84
C ARG A 1022 25.08 -26.86 5.07
N LEU A 1023 23.97 -26.88 4.33
CA LEU A 1023 23.44 -28.07 3.67
C LEU A 1023 23.75 -28.12 2.18
N GLY A 1024 24.26 -27.03 1.59
CA GLY A 1024 24.58 -26.97 0.16
C GLY A 1024 23.33 -27.08 -0.73
N GLY A 1025 22.18 -26.58 -0.28
CA GLY A 1025 20.92 -26.62 -1.02
C GLY A 1025 19.88 -25.66 -0.45
N GLU A 1026 18.81 -25.46 -1.22
CA GLU A 1026 17.76 -24.47 -0.96
C GLU A 1026 16.75 -24.95 0.09
N GLY A 1027 15.92 -24.02 0.58
CA GLY A 1027 14.88 -24.32 1.56
C GLY A 1027 13.49 -23.83 1.17
N LEU A 1028 12.46 -24.47 1.70
CA LEU A 1028 11.07 -23.99 1.57
C LEU A 1028 10.67 -23.10 2.74
N ILE A 1029 9.78 -22.15 2.50
CA ILE A 1029 9.13 -21.31 3.50
C ILE A 1029 7.63 -21.56 3.38
N ILE A 1030 7.09 -22.29 4.33
CA ILE A 1030 5.74 -22.80 4.34
C ILE A 1030 4.93 -22.01 5.36
N LYS A 1031 3.73 -21.60 4.96
CA LYS A 1031 2.79 -20.93 5.85
C LYS A 1031 1.42 -21.54 5.70
N GLU A 1032 0.60 -21.44 6.75
CA GLU A 1032 -0.83 -21.66 6.61
C GLU A 1032 -1.47 -20.61 5.71
N GLY A 1033 -2.33 -21.07 4.80
CA GLY A 1033 -3.12 -20.16 3.99
C GLY A 1033 -4.49 -19.90 4.62
N PHE A 1034 -4.63 -18.77 5.29
CA PHE A 1034 -5.92 -18.36 5.86
C PHE A 1034 -6.92 -17.94 4.76
N GLY A 1035 -8.21 -18.24 4.92
CA GLY A 1035 -9.28 -17.61 4.13
C GLY A 1035 -9.33 -16.09 4.36
N THR A 1036 -9.97 -15.32 3.47
CA THR A 1036 -10.10 -13.86 3.62
C THR A 1036 -10.85 -13.47 4.90
N GLY A 1037 -11.94 -14.18 5.22
CA GLY A 1037 -12.76 -13.96 6.42
C GLY A 1037 -11.97 -14.10 7.73
N LYS A 1038 -11.26 -15.21 7.94
CA LYS A 1038 -10.44 -15.42 9.15
C LYS A 1038 -9.39 -14.33 9.39
N VAL A 1039 -8.86 -13.72 8.32
CA VAL A 1039 -7.88 -12.63 8.44
C VAL A 1039 -8.57 -11.30 8.77
N GLU A 1040 -9.77 -11.07 8.28
CA GLU A 1040 -10.58 -9.90 8.63
C GLU A 1040 -11.07 -10.00 10.08
N ASP A 1041 -11.60 -11.14 10.50
CA ASP A 1041 -11.96 -11.44 11.89
C ASP A 1041 -10.77 -11.26 12.84
N GLY A 1042 -9.57 -11.69 12.44
CA GLY A 1042 -8.35 -11.54 13.23
C GLY A 1042 -7.83 -10.10 13.32
N ILE A 1043 -8.15 -9.23 12.35
CA ILE A 1043 -7.84 -7.80 12.40
C ILE A 1043 -8.83 -7.06 13.31
N GLU A 1044 -10.11 -7.44 13.27
CA GLU A 1044 -11.13 -6.91 14.17
C GLU A 1044 -10.84 -7.28 15.63
N LYS A 1045 -10.39 -8.52 15.89
CA LYS A 1045 -10.05 -8.98 17.25
C LYS A 1045 -8.77 -8.35 17.81
N PHE A 1046 -7.74 -8.17 16.99
CA PHE A 1046 -6.48 -7.59 17.44
C PHE A 1046 -5.91 -6.63 16.38
N SER A 1047 -6.03 -5.33 16.65
CA SER A 1047 -5.49 -4.30 15.76
C SER A 1047 -3.97 -4.34 15.63
N GLY A 1048 -3.26 -5.17 16.42
CA GLY A 1048 -1.83 -5.44 16.31
C GLY A 1048 -1.42 -6.58 15.36
N ASN A 1049 -2.37 -7.28 14.73
CA ASN A 1049 -2.10 -8.42 13.83
C ASN A 1049 -1.06 -8.10 12.71
N ILE A 1050 -0.08 -8.97 12.51
CA ILE A 1050 1.03 -8.78 11.55
C ILE A 1050 0.96 -9.68 10.30
N TYR A 1051 -0.01 -10.59 10.20
CA TYR A 1051 0.04 -11.74 9.29
C TYR A 1051 0.20 -11.36 7.82
N ARG A 1052 -0.62 -10.40 7.34
CA ARG A 1052 -0.57 -9.91 5.94
C ARG A 1052 0.72 -9.12 5.66
N ILE A 1053 1.22 -8.38 6.65
CA ILE A 1053 2.43 -7.56 6.50
C ILE A 1053 3.66 -8.45 6.45
N LEU A 1054 3.75 -9.46 7.33
CA LEU A 1054 4.83 -10.44 7.37
C LEU A 1054 4.92 -11.20 6.05
N GLU A 1055 3.81 -11.76 5.60
CA GLU A 1055 3.72 -12.52 4.35
C GLU A 1055 4.21 -11.69 3.14
N ARG A 1056 3.70 -10.46 3.00
CA ARG A 1056 4.14 -9.54 1.93
C ARG A 1056 5.64 -9.22 2.02
N LYS A 1057 6.18 -9.07 3.23
CA LYS A 1057 7.59 -8.72 3.43
C LYS A 1057 8.53 -9.90 3.21
N LEU A 1058 8.14 -11.10 3.59
CA LEU A 1058 8.84 -12.33 3.23
C LEU A 1058 8.88 -12.50 1.72
N TYR A 1059 7.72 -12.37 1.08
CA TYR A 1059 7.63 -12.43 -0.37
C TYR A 1059 8.57 -11.45 -1.06
N GLN A 1060 8.52 -10.16 -0.69
CA GLN A 1060 9.41 -9.13 -1.22
C GLN A 1060 10.90 -9.45 -0.98
N LYS A 1061 11.22 -10.02 0.19
CA LYS A 1061 12.60 -10.37 0.57
C LYS A 1061 13.15 -11.48 -0.31
N PHE A 1062 12.42 -12.59 -0.48
CA PHE A 1062 12.86 -13.75 -1.25
C PHE A 1062 12.69 -13.56 -2.77
N GLN A 1063 11.78 -12.69 -3.21
CA GLN A 1063 11.73 -12.21 -4.59
C GLN A 1063 13.03 -11.50 -4.99
N ASN A 1064 13.66 -10.73 -4.08
CA ASN A 1064 14.94 -10.07 -4.37
C ASN A 1064 16.09 -11.06 -4.62
N TYR A 1065 15.95 -12.30 -4.13
CA TYR A 1065 16.90 -13.39 -4.37
C TYR A 1065 16.55 -14.22 -5.61
N GLY A 1066 15.44 -13.90 -6.31
CA GLY A 1066 14.98 -14.70 -7.44
C GLY A 1066 14.40 -16.06 -7.05
N LEU A 1067 14.09 -16.27 -5.76
CA LEU A 1067 13.58 -17.56 -5.24
C LEU A 1067 12.04 -17.66 -5.28
N VAL A 1068 11.37 -16.58 -5.66
CA VAL A 1068 9.91 -16.47 -5.71
C VAL A 1068 9.56 -15.73 -7.00
N PRO A 1069 8.48 -16.09 -7.73
CA PRO A 1069 8.11 -15.39 -8.95
C PRO A 1069 7.74 -13.94 -8.64
N PRO A 1070 7.47 -13.11 -9.63
CA PRO A 1070 6.78 -11.84 -9.40
C PRO A 1070 5.26 -12.03 -9.35
N ILE A 1071 4.55 -11.42 -8.39
CA ILE A 1071 3.09 -11.57 -8.26
C ILE A 1071 2.40 -10.20 -8.19
N LYS A 1072 1.33 -10.07 -8.98
CA LYS A 1072 0.46 -8.87 -9.05
C LYS A 1072 -0.46 -8.74 -7.83
N SER A 1073 -1.03 -9.85 -7.35
CA SER A 1073 -1.85 -9.92 -6.13
C SER A 1073 -1.73 -11.29 -5.46
N LEU A 1074 -1.09 -11.33 -4.28
CA LEU A 1074 -0.92 -12.56 -3.51
C LEU A 1074 -2.27 -13.14 -3.04
N MET A 1075 -3.25 -12.27 -2.78
CA MET A 1075 -4.58 -12.65 -2.30
C MET A 1075 -5.40 -13.39 -3.36
N ALA A 1076 -5.29 -12.98 -4.63
CA ALA A 1076 -6.01 -13.61 -5.75
C ALA A 1076 -5.55 -15.06 -5.97
N VAL A 1077 -4.24 -15.32 -5.80
CA VAL A 1077 -3.66 -16.66 -5.93
C VAL A 1077 -4.07 -17.56 -4.75
N ARG A 1078 -4.16 -16.99 -3.54
CA ARG A 1078 -4.48 -17.72 -2.31
C ARG A 1078 -5.93 -18.20 -2.25
N ALA A 1079 -6.89 -17.34 -2.61
CA ALA A 1079 -8.32 -17.62 -2.46
C ALA A 1079 -8.78 -18.80 -3.33
N ASN A 1080 -8.30 -18.90 -4.58
CA ASN A 1080 -8.69 -19.98 -5.50
C ASN A 1080 -7.84 -21.25 -5.37
N GLY A 1081 -6.59 -21.14 -4.89
CA GLY A 1081 -5.66 -22.27 -4.82
C GLY A 1081 -5.91 -23.23 -3.65
N ILE A 1082 -6.38 -22.70 -2.50
CA ILE A 1082 -6.53 -23.48 -1.27
C ILE A 1082 -7.91 -24.15 -1.19
N GLU A 1083 -8.98 -23.48 -1.61
CA GLU A 1083 -10.34 -24.06 -1.62
C GLU A 1083 -10.43 -25.32 -2.50
N ASN A 1084 -9.60 -25.42 -3.54
CA ASN A 1084 -9.65 -26.49 -4.54
C ASN A 1084 -8.65 -27.64 -4.31
N ASN A 1085 -7.76 -27.57 -3.31
CA ASN A 1085 -6.60 -28.48 -3.22
C ASN A 1085 -6.12 -28.76 -1.78
N LYS A 1086 -6.98 -29.35 -0.94
CA LYS A 1086 -6.73 -29.60 0.50
C LYS A 1086 -5.48 -30.45 0.82
N ASN A 1087 -4.96 -31.20 -0.15
CA ASN A 1087 -3.79 -32.08 0.00
C ASN A 1087 -2.54 -31.61 -0.78
N ALA A 1088 -2.59 -30.45 -1.45
CA ALA A 1088 -1.48 -29.94 -2.24
C ALA A 1088 -0.84 -28.71 -1.58
N ILE A 1089 0.46 -28.50 -1.86
CA ILE A 1089 1.15 -27.25 -1.56
C ILE A 1089 0.85 -26.24 -2.67
N LEU A 1090 0.30 -25.08 -2.32
CA LEU A 1090 0.23 -23.94 -3.24
C LEU A 1090 1.61 -23.28 -3.26
N GLN A 1091 2.42 -23.64 -4.26
CA GLN A 1091 3.80 -23.20 -4.38
C GLN A 1091 3.94 -21.89 -5.17
N LEU A 1092 4.77 -20.98 -4.66
CA LEU A 1092 5.22 -19.75 -5.30
C LEU A 1092 6.75 -19.67 -5.16
N GLY A 1093 7.46 -20.44 -5.98
CA GLY A 1093 8.88 -20.68 -5.80
C GLY A 1093 9.16 -21.38 -4.48
N ASN A 1094 10.07 -20.84 -3.68
CA ASN A 1094 10.39 -21.38 -2.35
C ASN A 1094 9.39 -20.99 -1.26
N VAL A 1095 8.42 -20.12 -1.53
CA VAL A 1095 7.33 -19.83 -0.58
C VAL A 1095 6.12 -20.67 -0.93
N GLY A 1096 5.57 -21.40 0.04
CA GLY A 1096 4.42 -22.28 -0.15
C GLY A 1096 3.33 -22.06 0.88
N PHE A 1097 2.09 -22.39 0.50
CA PHE A 1097 0.96 -22.42 1.41
C PHE A 1097 0.36 -23.81 1.52
N ILE A 1098 -0.06 -24.18 2.72
CA ILE A 1098 -0.77 -25.43 3.01
C ILE A 1098 -2.11 -25.13 3.71
N ASP A 1099 -2.99 -26.13 3.68
CA ASP A 1099 -4.26 -26.09 4.41
C ASP A 1099 -4.01 -26.15 5.93
N PRO A 1100 -4.72 -25.32 6.75
CA PRO A 1100 -4.57 -25.33 8.21
C PRO A 1100 -5.13 -26.58 8.94
N ALA A 1101 -5.86 -27.48 8.28
CA ALA A 1101 -6.41 -28.65 8.97
C ALA A 1101 -5.33 -29.71 9.20
N GLY A 1102 -5.03 -30.07 10.46
CA GLY A 1102 -3.97 -31.04 10.79
C GLY A 1102 -2.56 -30.44 10.91
N THR A 1103 -2.45 -29.12 11.04
CA THR A 1103 -1.22 -28.39 11.42
C THR A 1103 -1.27 -27.93 12.88
N SER A 1104 -2.29 -28.37 13.63
CA SER A 1104 -2.49 -28.12 15.06
C SER A 1104 -1.38 -28.73 15.91
N GLN A 1105 -1.50 -28.61 17.24
CA GLN A 1105 -0.63 -29.19 18.27
C GLN A 1105 -0.64 -30.74 18.27
N GLU A 1106 -0.75 -31.39 17.12
CA GLU A 1106 -0.59 -32.83 16.96
C GLU A 1106 0.86 -33.23 17.24
N CYS A 1107 1.05 -34.44 17.76
CA CYS A 1107 2.39 -34.94 18.02
C CYS A 1107 3.23 -34.97 16.74
N PRO A 1108 4.42 -34.34 16.70
CA PRO A 1108 5.30 -34.32 15.53
C PRO A 1108 5.73 -35.70 15.03
N VAL A 1109 5.65 -36.72 15.90
CA VAL A 1109 6.11 -38.08 15.64
C VAL A 1109 4.96 -38.98 15.16
N CYS A 1110 3.94 -39.19 15.99
CA CYS A 1110 2.84 -40.12 15.69
C CYS A 1110 1.59 -39.47 15.13
N ILE A 1111 1.45 -38.13 15.16
CA ILE A 1111 0.31 -37.37 14.60
C ILE A 1111 -1.02 -37.64 15.35
N GLU A 1112 -1.09 -38.67 16.19
CA GLU A 1112 -2.25 -39.01 17.00
C GLU A 1112 -2.33 -38.14 18.27
N GLY A 1113 -3.41 -37.39 18.40
CA GLY A 1113 -3.78 -36.64 19.60
C GLY A 1113 -3.02 -35.31 19.78
N ARG A 1114 -3.59 -34.47 20.65
CA ARG A 1114 -3.03 -33.16 21.00
C ARG A 1114 -1.87 -33.33 21.99
N LEU A 1115 -0.71 -32.80 21.64
CA LEU A 1115 0.49 -32.70 22.46
C LEU A 1115 0.56 -31.32 23.09
N GLU A 1116 0.58 -31.25 24.41
CA GLU A 1116 0.88 -30.01 25.13
C GLU A 1116 2.38 -29.91 25.38
N HIS A 1117 2.95 -28.73 25.17
CA HIS A 1117 4.33 -28.40 25.48
C HIS A 1117 4.59 -28.72 26.96
N THR A 1118 5.70 -29.40 27.26
CA THR A 1118 6.08 -30.00 28.57
C THR A 1118 5.48 -31.36 28.93
N THR A 1119 4.60 -31.91 28.08
CA THR A 1119 4.06 -33.26 28.29
C THR A 1119 4.72 -34.28 27.36
N THR A 1120 4.87 -35.51 27.85
CA THR A 1120 5.20 -36.65 27.00
C THR A 1120 3.95 -37.06 26.23
N CYS A 1121 4.10 -37.39 24.95
CA CYS A 1121 2.98 -37.74 24.08
C CYS A 1121 2.08 -38.84 24.71
N PRO A 1122 0.76 -38.58 24.89
CA PRO A 1122 -0.15 -39.50 25.56
C PRO A 1122 -0.47 -40.76 24.73
N ASN A 1123 -0.26 -40.70 23.41
CA ASN A 1123 -0.57 -41.78 22.46
C ASN A 1123 0.69 -42.61 22.08
N LYS A 1124 1.50 -42.97 23.09
CA LYS A 1124 2.54 -44.03 23.06
C LYS A 1124 3.87 -43.78 22.34
N CYS A 1125 4.09 -42.70 21.59
CA CYS A 1125 5.39 -42.53 20.90
C CYS A 1125 6.55 -42.07 21.81
N GLY A 1126 6.27 -41.66 23.05
CA GLY A 1126 7.28 -41.25 24.04
C GLY A 1126 7.96 -39.90 23.76
N PHE A 1127 7.56 -39.17 22.73
CA PHE A 1127 8.13 -37.87 22.39
C PHE A 1127 7.83 -36.80 23.45
N ASN A 1128 8.85 -36.07 23.90
CA ASN A 1128 8.72 -34.89 24.76
C ASN A 1128 9.29 -33.65 24.04
N SER A 1129 8.48 -32.60 23.91
CA SER A 1129 8.83 -31.41 23.16
C SER A 1129 9.62 -30.35 23.94
N GLU A 1130 9.72 -30.43 25.27
CA GLU A 1130 10.19 -29.35 26.15
C GLU A 1130 11.59 -28.79 25.79
N ARG A 1131 12.53 -29.67 25.44
CA ARG A 1131 13.92 -29.28 25.10
C ARG A 1131 14.17 -29.05 23.61
N ILE A 1132 13.19 -29.39 22.77
CA ILE A 1132 13.32 -29.40 21.31
C ILE A 1132 12.54 -28.23 20.71
N MET A 1133 11.38 -27.92 21.30
CA MET A 1133 10.46 -26.88 20.88
C MET A 1133 10.23 -25.90 22.03
N HIS A 1134 10.10 -24.61 21.73
CA HIS A 1134 9.98 -23.58 22.76
C HIS A 1134 8.55 -23.40 23.29
N SER A 1135 7.55 -23.77 22.52
CA SER A 1135 6.14 -23.60 22.88
C SER A 1135 5.23 -24.55 22.09
N ASN A 1136 3.94 -24.49 22.43
CA ASN A 1136 2.86 -25.14 21.69
C ASN A 1136 2.70 -24.61 20.25
N ASP A 1137 2.82 -23.30 20.04
CA ASP A 1137 2.81 -22.69 18.71
C ASP A 1137 4.06 -23.12 17.92
N GLY A 1138 5.17 -23.39 18.64
CA GLY A 1138 6.33 -24.09 18.11
C GLY A 1138 5.99 -25.44 17.48
N ILE A 1139 5.21 -26.29 18.16
CA ILE A 1139 4.78 -27.60 17.63
C ILE A 1139 4.02 -27.43 16.31
N ALA A 1140 3.07 -26.48 16.27
CA ALA A 1140 2.31 -26.18 15.06
C ALA A 1140 3.22 -25.72 13.91
N SER A 1141 4.12 -24.77 14.16
CA SER A 1141 5.08 -24.29 13.16
C SER A 1141 5.99 -25.38 12.60
N PHE A 1142 6.40 -26.36 13.44
CA PHE A 1142 7.16 -27.53 12.99
C PHE A 1142 6.32 -28.45 12.10
N ASN A 1143 5.07 -28.72 12.50
CA ASN A 1143 4.14 -29.54 11.71
C ASN A 1143 3.83 -28.91 10.35
N ILE A 1144 3.72 -27.57 10.30
CA ILE A 1144 3.59 -26.80 9.06
C ILE A 1144 4.81 -27.03 8.15
N ALA A 1145 6.01 -26.93 8.70
CA ALA A 1145 7.26 -27.17 7.96
C ALA A 1145 7.31 -28.59 7.37
N LYS A 1146 7.06 -29.59 8.23
CA LYS A 1146 7.02 -31.01 7.87
C LYS A 1146 6.01 -31.30 6.77
N ARG A 1147 4.78 -30.81 6.91
CA ARG A 1147 3.72 -31.06 5.94
C ARG A 1147 3.98 -30.37 4.61
N GLY A 1148 4.46 -29.12 4.62
CA GLY A 1148 4.82 -28.43 3.38
C GLY A 1148 5.97 -29.12 2.65
N PHE A 1149 6.99 -29.58 3.37
CA PHE A 1149 8.07 -30.38 2.80
C PHE A 1149 7.54 -31.68 2.17
N ASN A 1150 6.75 -32.45 2.91
CA ASN A 1150 6.19 -33.72 2.44
C ASN A 1150 5.26 -33.54 1.24
N ASN A 1151 4.42 -32.49 1.23
CA ASN A 1151 3.55 -32.18 0.11
C ASN A 1151 4.34 -31.77 -1.13
N PHE A 1152 5.45 -31.03 -0.97
CA PHE A 1152 6.35 -30.70 -2.07
C PHE A 1152 7.03 -31.94 -2.67
N VAL A 1153 7.46 -32.88 -1.82
CA VAL A 1153 8.02 -34.15 -2.28
C VAL A 1153 6.96 -35.00 -2.99
N LYS A 1154 5.71 -35.04 -2.52
CA LYS A 1154 4.63 -35.84 -3.12
C LYS A 1154 4.10 -35.27 -4.45
N SER A 1155 3.95 -33.94 -4.58
CA SER A 1155 3.26 -33.27 -5.70
C SER A 1155 3.88 -33.46 -7.09
N LYS A 1156 5.12 -33.95 -7.20
CA LYS A 1156 5.79 -34.28 -8.47
C LYS A 1156 5.74 -35.77 -8.83
N THR A 1157 5.22 -36.62 -7.96
CA THR A 1157 5.14 -38.09 -8.17
C THR A 1157 3.84 -38.49 -8.88
N ASP A 1158 2.78 -37.68 -8.75
CA ASP A 1158 1.47 -37.92 -9.38
C ASP A 1158 1.33 -37.26 -10.78
N LYS A 1159 2.44 -36.89 -11.41
CA LYS A 1159 2.52 -36.35 -12.79
C LYS A 1159 3.59 -37.05 -13.66
N GLN A 1160 3.93 -38.29 -13.30
CA GLN A 1160 4.45 -39.30 -14.21
C GLN A 1160 3.34 -40.32 -14.41
#